data_AF-A0AA39P7G7-F1
#
_entry.id   AF-A0AA39P7G7-F1
#
_cell.length_a   1.000
_cell.length_b   1.000
_cell.length_c   1.000
_cell.angle_alpha   90.00
_cell.angle_beta   90.00
_cell.angle_gamma   90.00
#
_symmetry.space_group_name_H-M   'P 1'
#
loop_
_entity.id
_entity.type
_entity.pdbx_description
1 polymer ?
#
loop_
_entity_poly.entity_id
_entity_poly.type
_entity_poly.pdbx_seq_one_letter_code
_entity_poly.pdbx_strand_id
1 'polypeptide(L)'
;MSPKSLRPADQMQRDDEAQPSQEEKEYASDDSEAKRRLRTARRAQANAYKHRHPEATQEEIDAKYPQVTAPRKRTKREIGASQRREGESEEHFAKRLRSTEQKRLRRAVLKSGTATPGPSRKARSQSQLSPVPVPPSPPIDPILLGPQPPATPSRRTLMSPIPVPPSPPIDPVLLAPELPPPAPSRILCENGTQTNVDATIKSQSRRITDFGVGALGVHPDAPTITWDRVNSPEPARVVLPHLPQDDSNLLLAQAKAVRRHAHQSPILEDSNEYVVFMRAPFPPDAELNDIIMDHLVHHRGVKLEGFRPTEVVEQLTSEYMATNWNVQPARVVEVHDTVRQINTPVFPFKKMLHSQFIDGLSDPRRSEKILDVPMTHRGAPPPFGLMDDGYDAWNNTSSQYDWPHGLSREQWSDMNWGLLHHATTYTDEHHDADGKMTLIIGEQGSKLWAVTFPKKPLEREEVHTYFDQALQFELPTEEDELLCVSFTLVLLPGDIYFQPPGAIHTVYTPEASFTRGASFWSLDTMHQAELSRRYDSRSGLYSTNLDHAPERVYEGLVRIMLSLPTNPDKLRYKRSLGAFLLMIMDPRSFLPNHGRAYGIPIPDKPTKPFKDSLQKARDQAFASVKKCPWAHEAIEYASRVAGFLGWTTKKDLLSYLEQTDGALSDPGEKISIAPILRQFLSEQEAARKAEDEAAIQAVLEAEKAVEKAAEKAAEKATEKKAAKKGKIKN
;
A
#
# COMPACT_ATOMS: atom_id res chain seq x y z
N MET A 1 -39.70 51.80 -35.21
CA MET A 1 -40.84 51.13 -35.86
C MET A 1 -41.05 49.78 -35.17
N SER A 2 -42.26 49.58 -34.65
CA SER A 2 -42.86 48.40 -33.98
C SER A 2 -42.81 47.09 -34.78
N PRO A 3 -43.26 45.93 -34.24
CA PRO A 3 -43.38 45.53 -32.83
C PRO A 3 -43.04 44.04 -32.52
N LYS A 4 -42.96 43.79 -31.21
CA LYS A 4 -43.05 42.51 -30.49
C LYS A 4 -44.32 41.71 -30.82
N SER A 5 -44.24 40.37 -30.81
CA SER A 5 -45.39 39.47 -30.65
C SER A 5 -45.40 38.80 -29.27
N LEU A 6 -46.61 38.58 -28.77
CA LEU A 6 -46.98 38.16 -27.42
C LEU A 6 -47.77 36.85 -27.48
N ARG A 7 -47.59 36.02 -26.43
CA ARG A 7 -48.54 35.05 -25.80
C ARG A 7 -48.78 33.69 -26.48
N PRO A 8 -49.31 32.67 -25.75
CA PRO A 8 -49.91 32.71 -24.39
C PRO A 8 -49.40 31.67 -23.37
N ALA A 9 -49.76 31.97 -22.12
CA ALA A 9 -49.80 31.07 -20.98
C ALA A 9 -51.08 30.22 -21.03
N ASP A 10 -50.99 28.96 -20.60
CA ASP A 10 -52.14 28.17 -20.14
C ASP A 10 -51.79 27.44 -18.84
N GLN A 11 -52.69 27.59 -17.87
CA GLN A 11 -52.73 26.91 -16.58
C GLN A 11 -53.20 25.46 -16.77
N MET A 12 -52.62 24.51 -16.02
CA MET A 12 -53.38 23.35 -15.54
C MET A 12 -52.86 22.88 -14.17
N GLN A 13 -53.75 22.92 -13.20
CA GLN A 13 -53.66 22.32 -11.88
C GLN A 13 -53.48 20.80 -11.99
N ARG A 14 -52.58 20.21 -11.18
CA ARG A 14 -52.69 18.83 -10.66
C ARG A 14 -51.95 18.74 -9.32
N ASP A 15 -52.70 18.88 -8.24
CA ASP A 15 -52.37 18.29 -6.94
C ASP A 15 -53.07 16.93 -6.91
N ASP A 16 -52.34 15.85 -7.16
CA ASP A 16 -52.76 14.48 -6.83
C ASP A 16 -51.58 13.82 -6.12
N GLU A 17 -51.60 13.83 -4.78
CA GLU A 17 -50.70 13.04 -3.95
C GLU A 17 -50.96 11.54 -4.22
N ALA A 18 -50.00 10.87 -4.84
CA ALA A 18 -50.05 9.43 -5.06
C ALA A 18 -50.11 8.69 -3.72
N GLN A 19 -51.19 7.95 -3.46
CA GLN A 19 -51.27 7.08 -2.29
C GLN A 19 -50.29 5.90 -2.43
N PRO A 20 -49.54 5.54 -1.37
CA PRO A 20 -48.64 4.39 -1.40
C PRO A 20 -49.40 3.10 -1.68
N SER A 21 -48.79 2.21 -2.46
CA SER A 21 -49.37 0.92 -2.86
C SER A 21 -49.66 0.03 -1.63
N GLN A 22 -50.61 -0.91 -1.76
CA GLN A 22 -50.94 -1.85 -0.67
C GLN A 22 -49.71 -2.65 -0.18
N GLU A 23 -48.77 -2.98 -1.08
CA GLU A 23 -47.49 -3.63 -0.72
C GLU A 23 -46.60 -2.75 0.16
N GLU A 24 -46.57 -1.44 -0.05
CA GLU A 24 -45.79 -0.51 0.77
C GLU A 24 -46.43 -0.30 2.15
N LYS A 25 -47.77 -0.33 2.24
CA LYS A 25 -48.49 -0.30 3.53
C LYS A 25 -48.23 -1.56 4.36
N GLU A 26 -48.10 -2.72 3.73
CA GLU A 26 -47.76 -3.99 4.42
C GLU A 26 -46.29 -4.00 4.92
N TYR A 27 -45.36 -3.43 4.14
CA TYR A 27 -43.93 -3.29 4.52
C TYR A 27 -43.63 -2.22 5.57
N ALA A 28 -44.52 -1.22 5.71
CA ALA A 28 -44.44 -0.17 6.71
C ALA A 28 -45.25 -0.49 7.99
N SER A 29 -45.90 -1.66 8.05
CA SER A 29 -46.63 -2.06 9.26
C SER A 29 -45.67 -2.27 10.44
N ASP A 30 -46.09 -1.80 11.62
CA ASP A 30 -45.35 -1.95 12.89
C ASP A 30 -44.98 -3.42 13.18
N ASP A 31 -45.77 -4.38 12.68
CA ASP A 31 -45.54 -5.82 12.83
C ASP A 31 -44.27 -6.29 12.09
N SER A 32 -43.98 -5.74 10.91
CA SER A 32 -42.79 -6.11 10.13
C SER A 32 -41.50 -5.61 10.79
N GLU A 33 -41.54 -4.48 11.48
CA GLU A 33 -40.40 -3.93 12.20
C GLU A 33 -40.20 -4.65 13.54
N ALA A 34 -41.29 -4.98 14.24
CA ALA A 34 -41.25 -5.81 15.44
C ALA A 34 -40.62 -7.19 15.16
N LYS A 35 -41.02 -7.87 14.07
CA LYS A 35 -40.43 -9.14 13.64
C LYS A 35 -38.93 -9.03 13.31
N ARG A 36 -38.50 -7.91 12.72
CA ARG A 36 -37.07 -7.64 12.44
C ARG A 36 -36.26 -7.41 13.73
N ARG A 37 -36.79 -6.64 14.69
CA ARG A 37 -36.16 -6.43 16.00
C ARG A 37 -36.04 -7.74 16.77
N LEU A 38 -37.10 -8.55 16.77
CA LEU A 38 -37.11 -9.86 17.41
C LEU A 38 -36.08 -10.82 16.80
N ARG A 39 -35.97 -10.86 15.46
CA ARG A 39 -34.95 -11.67 14.77
C ARG A 39 -33.54 -11.26 15.18
N THR A 40 -33.25 -9.96 15.24
CA THR A 40 -31.93 -9.45 15.65
C THR A 40 -31.62 -9.80 17.10
N ALA A 41 -32.59 -9.65 18.01
CA ALA A 41 -32.44 -10.01 19.42
C ALA A 41 -32.18 -11.52 19.60
N ARG A 42 -32.92 -12.38 18.89
CA ARG A 42 -32.73 -13.84 18.93
C ARG A 42 -31.36 -14.25 18.39
N ARG A 43 -30.88 -13.64 17.30
CA ARG A 43 -29.53 -13.91 16.76
C ARG A 43 -28.43 -13.50 17.73
N ALA A 44 -28.58 -12.36 18.41
CA ALA A 44 -27.63 -11.93 19.43
C ALA A 44 -27.61 -12.91 20.63
N GLN A 45 -28.77 -13.38 21.06
CA GLN A 45 -28.87 -14.39 22.13
C GLN A 45 -28.26 -15.74 21.73
N ALA A 46 -28.51 -16.21 20.50
CA ALA A 46 -27.90 -17.44 19.98
C ALA A 46 -26.37 -17.35 19.92
N ASN A 47 -25.82 -16.23 19.46
CA ASN A 47 -24.37 -16.00 19.44
C ASN A 47 -23.77 -15.94 20.85
N ALA A 48 -24.43 -15.24 21.78
CA ALA A 48 -23.99 -15.17 23.17
C ALA A 48 -24.05 -16.55 23.85
N TYR A 49 -25.03 -17.38 23.51
CA TYR A 49 -25.13 -18.75 23.98
C TYR A 49 -24.00 -19.63 23.42
N LYS A 50 -23.75 -19.57 22.11
CA LYS A 50 -22.63 -20.27 21.45
C LYS A 50 -21.27 -19.91 22.05
N HIS A 51 -21.09 -18.65 22.46
CA HIS A 51 -19.85 -18.22 23.11
C HIS A 51 -19.71 -18.74 24.55
N ARG A 52 -20.82 -18.94 25.28
CA ARG A 52 -20.79 -19.48 26.66
C ARG A 52 -20.74 -21.01 26.69
N HIS A 53 -21.20 -21.66 25.62
CA HIS A 53 -21.30 -23.10 25.48
C HIS A 53 -20.69 -23.52 24.14
N PRO A 54 -19.35 -23.52 24.00
CA PRO A 54 -18.67 -23.88 22.77
C PRO A 54 -18.96 -25.32 22.32
N GLU A 55 -19.37 -26.19 23.24
CA GLU A 55 -19.79 -27.58 22.99
C GLU A 55 -21.23 -27.74 22.47
N ALA A 56 -22.06 -26.69 22.53
CA ALA A 56 -23.46 -26.77 22.13
C ALA A 56 -23.61 -27.04 20.63
N THR A 57 -24.41 -28.04 20.27
CA THR A 57 -24.65 -28.36 18.85
C THR A 57 -25.55 -27.31 18.20
N GLN A 58 -25.49 -27.18 16.87
CA GLN A 58 -26.35 -26.24 16.15
C GLN A 58 -27.85 -26.54 16.37
N GLU A 59 -28.20 -27.82 16.52
CA GLU A 59 -29.56 -28.28 16.82
C GLU A 59 -30.04 -27.81 18.21
N GLU A 60 -29.18 -27.87 19.23
CA GLU A 60 -29.48 -27.34 20.57
C GLU A 60 -29.64 -25.81 20.55
N ILE A 61 -28.79 -25.12 19.78
CA ILE A 61 -28.86 -23.66 19.60
C ILE A 61 -30.18 -23.28 18.92
N ASP A 62 -30.56 -23.97 17.85
CA ASP A 62 -31.78 -23.68 17.09
C ASP A 62 -33.05 -24.09 17.85
N ALA A 63 -33.02 -25.16 18.66
CA ALA A 63 -34.11 -25.53 19.55
C ALA A 63 -34.35 -24.47 20.64
N LYS A 64 -33.28 -23.87 21.17
CA LYS A 64 -33.35 -22.85 22.23
C LYS A 64 -33.67 -21.45 21.70
N TYR A 65 -33.20 -21.14 20.50
CA TYR A 65 -33.39 -19.85 19.84
C TYR A 65 -33.94 -20.03 18.42
N PRO A 66 -35.22 -20.45 18.28
CA PRO A 66 -35.80 -20.72 16.98
C PRO A 66 -35.73 -19.50 16.05
N GLN A 67 -35.41 -19.78 14.78
CA GLN A 67 -35.24 -18.75 13.76
C GLN A 67 -36.56 -18.01 13.51
N VAL A 68 -36.53 -16.68 13.68
CA VAL A 68 -37.68 -15.82 13.36
C VAL A 68 -37.58 -15.40 11.90
N THR A 69 -38.54 -15.84 11.09
CA THR A 69 -38.68 -15.37 9.71
C THR A 69 -39.20 -13.93 9.70
N ALA A 70 -38.38 -13.01 9.20
CA ALA A 70 -38.74 -11.61 9.04
C ALA A 70 -38.36 -11.15 7.62
N PRO A 71 -39.25 -10.42 6.92
CA PRO A 71 -38.96 -9.91 5.59
C PRO A 71 -37.73 -9.00 5.61
N ARG A 72 -36.88 -9.12 4.60
CA ARG A 72 -35.65 -8.31 4.52
C ARG A 72 -36.03 -6.84 4.30
N LYS A 73 -35.40 -5.92 5.05
CA LYS A 73 -35.51 -4.49 4.75
C LYS A 73 -34.93 -4.25 3.35
N ARG A 74 -35.71 -3.70 2.43
CA ARG A 74 -35.22 -3.28 1.11
C ARG A 74 -34.08 -2.27 1.33
N THR A 75 -33.00 -2.41 0.58
CA THR A 75 -31.86 -1.49 0.67
C THR A 75 -32.24 -0.11 0.10
N LYS A 76 -31.55 0.97 0.49
CA LYS A 76 -31.77 2.30 -0.11
C LYS A 76 -31.66 2.27 -1.64
N ARG A 77 -30.80 1.40 -2.18
CA ARG A 77 -30.61 1.19 -3.62
C ARG A 77 -31.83 0.52 -4.27
N GLU A 78 -32.44 -0.46 -3.59
CA GLU A 78 -33.65 -1.15 -4.06
C GLU A 78 -34.87 -0.26 -3.97
N ILE A 79 -35.02 0.50 -2.89
CA ILE A 79 -36.06 1.52 -2.74
C ILE A 79 -35.91 2.56 -3.85
N GLY A 80 -34.70 3.11 -4.04
CA GLY A 80 -34.41 4.06 -5.10
C GLY A 80 -34.49 3.47 -6.52
N ALA A 81 -34.46 2.16 -6.69
CA ALA A 81 -34.69 1.49 -7.98
C ALA A 81 -36.19 1.27 -8.23
N SER A 82 -36.96 0.97 -7.18
CA SER A 82 -38.42 0.86 -7.20
C SER A 82 -39.07 2.22 -7.47
N GLN A 83 -38.65 3.26 -6.74
CA GLN A 83 -39.11 4.64 -6.92
C GLN A 83 -38.73 5.23 -8.29
N ARG A 84 -37.65 4.74 -8.91
CA ARG A 84 -37.28 5.11 -10.29
C ARG A 84 -38.09 4.35 -11.35
N ARG A 85 -38.74 3.25 -10.99
CA ARG A 85 -39.68 2.52 -11.85
C ARG A 85 -41.09 3.10 -11.76
N GLU A 86 -41.51 3.52 -10.58
CA GLU A 86 -42.80 4.20 -10.38
C GLU A 86 -42.76 5.58 -11.03
N GLY A 87 -43.42 5.71 -12.19
CA GLY A 87 -43.48 6.95 -12.99
C GLY A 87 -42.65 6.94 -14.27
N GLU A 88 -41.86 5.89 -14.52
CA GLU A 88 -41.17 5.71 -15.81
C GLU A 88 -42.09 4.94 -16.77
N SER A 89 -42.40 5.51 -17.95
CA SER A 89 -43.16 4.78 -18.96
C SER A 89 -42.38 3.55 -19.44
N GLU A 90 -43.09 2.47 -19.82
CA GLU A 90 -42.45 1.24 -20.32
C GLU A 90 -41.49 1.52 -21.49
N GLU A 91 -41.83 2.49 -22.33
CA GLU A 91 -40.97 2.92 -23.44
C GLU A 91 -39.64 3.50 -22.97
N HIS A 92 -39.68 4.31 -21.90
CA HIS A 92 -38.49 4.93 -21.32
C HIS A 92 -37.61 3.89 -20.61
N PHE A 93 -38.23 2.92 -19.93
CA PHE A 93 -37.54 1.77 -19.35
C PHE A 93 -36.85 0.91 -20.43
N ALA A 94 -37.56 0.57 -21.51
CA ALA A 94 -37.02 -0.19 -22.64
C ALA A 94 -35.88 0.54 -23.36
N LYS A 95 -35.97 1.88 -23.48
CA LYS A 95 -34.92 2.73 -24.05
C LYS A 95 -33.65 2.71 -23.18
N ARG A 96 -33.80 2.73 -21.85
CA ARG A 96 -32.67 2.66 -20.92
C ARG A 96 -32.00 1.28 -20.94
N LEU A 97 -32.78 0.20 -21.06
CA LEU A 97 -32.24 -1.16 -21.20
C LEU A 97 -31.38 -1.27 -22.47
N ARG A 98 -31.92 -0.83 -23.62
CA ARG A 98 -31.21 -0.79 -24.90
C ARG A 98 -29.95 0.08 -24.85
N SER A 99 -29.99 1.23 -24.18
CA SER A 99 -28.82 2.10 -24.00
C SER A 99 -27.73 1.45 -23.15
N THR A 100 -28.11 0.74 -22.09
CA THR A 100 -27.18 0.02 -21.20
C THR A 100 -26.54 -1.15 -21.94
N GLU A 101 -27.30 -1.87 -22.76
CA GLU A 101 -26.83 -2.97 -23.59
C GLU A 101 -25.91 -2.49 -24.72
N GLN A 102 -26.23 -1.39 -25.41
CA GLN A 102 -25.31 -0.75 -26.37
C GLN A 102 -24.01 -0.29 -25.71
N LYS A 103 -24.04 0.25 -24.48
CA LYS A 103 -22.82 0.59 -23.73
C LYS A 103 -22.01 -0.66 -23.40
N ARG A 104 -22.66 -1.76 -23.05
CA ARG A 104 -22.00 -3.05 -22.77
C ARG A 104 -21.36 -3.63 -24.04
N LEU A 105 -22.04 -3.58 -25.18
CA LEU A 105 -21.51 -4.01 -26.48
C LEU A 105 -20.35 -3.13 -26.97
N ARG A 106 -20.45 -1.80 -26.85
CA ARG A 106 -19.34 -0.89 -27.18
C ARG A 106 -18.09 -1.18 -26.34
N ARG A 107 -18.27 -1.45 -25.04
CA ARG A 107 -17.16 -1.86 -24.16
C ARG A 107 -16.59 -3.23 -24.54
N ALA A 108 -17.40 -4.15 -25.05
CA ALA A 108 -16.93 -5.45 -25.53
C ALA A 108 -16.12 -5.30 -26.84
N VAL A 109 -16.56 -4.46 -27.78
CA VAL A 109 -15.84 -4.18 -29.04
C VAL A 109 -14.52 -3.43 -28.79
N LEU A 110 -14.51 -2.45 -27.88
CA LEU A 110 -13.27 -1.78 -27.46
C LEU A 110 -12.30 -2.73 -26.74
N LYS A 111 -12.80 -3.80 -26.12
CA LYS A 111 -11.97 -4.84 -25.48
C LYS A 111 -11.46 -5.91 -26.46
N SER A 112 -12.09 -6.09 -27.63
CA SER A 112 -11.76 -7.21 -28.54
C SER A 112 -10.68 -6.89 -29.59
N GLY A 113 -10.18 -5.65 -29.69
CA GLY A 113 -8.85 -5.35 -30.23
C GLY A 113 -8.50 -5.84 -31.65
N THR A 114 -9.44 -6.22 -32.50
CA THR A 114 -9.16 -6.60 -33.90
C THR A 114 -9.36 -5.42 -34.83
N ALA A 115 -8.30 -4.62 -35.02
CA ALA A 115 -8.22 -3.67 -36.12
C ALA A 115 -7.68 -4.39 -37.37
N THR A 116 -8.51 -4.51 -38.40
CA THR A 116 -8.11 -4.99 -39.72
C THR A 116 -7.31 -3.92 -40.47
N PRO A 117 -6.20 -4.25 -41.16
CA PRO A 117 -5.42 -3.27 -41.91
C PRO A 117 -6.04 -3.02 -43.29
N GLY A 118 -6.38 -1.75 -43.58
CA GLY A 118 -6.77 -1.27 -44.90
C GLY A 118 -5.57 -0.80 -45.74
N PRO A 119 -5.65 -0.82 -47.09
CA PRO A 119 -4.49 -0.93 -47.96
C PRO A 119 -3.79 0.40 -48.26
N SER A 120 -2.50 0.27 -48.56
CA SER A 120 -1.57 1.34 -48.91
C SER A 120 -1.96 2.06 -50.20
N ARG A 121 -1.72 3.38 -50.24
CA ARG A 121 -1.61 4.15 -51.48
C ARG A 121 -0.32 4.95 -51.46
N LYS A 122 0.66 4.50 -52.26
CA LYS A 122 1.84 5.26 -52.64
C LYS A 122 1.52 6.22 -53.80
N ALA A 123 2.30 7.30 -53.81
CA ALA A 123 2.68 8.19 -54.92
C ALA A 123 1.70 9.28 -55.39
N ARG A 124 2.02 10.55 -55.07
CA ARG A 124 2.17 11.60 -56.09
C ARG A 124 2.94 12.84 -55.59
N SER A 125 3.94 13.18 -56.40
CA SER A 125 4.71 14.42 -56.65
C SER A 125 4.55 15.68 -55.78
N GLN A 126 5.71 16.30 -55.55
CA GLN A 126 5.94 17.73 -55.35
C GLN A 126 5.15 18.63 -56.32
N SER A 127 4.48 19.66 -55.80
CA SER A 127 4.43 21.00 -56.39
C SER A 127 3.96 22.00 -55.34
N GLN A 128 4.62 23.16 -55.32
CA GLN A 128 4.32 24.36 -54.54
C GLN A 128 2.82 24.71 -54.50
N LEU A 129 2.34 25.25 -53.37
CA LEU A 129 1.37 26.36 -53.28
C LEU A 129 1.11 26.78 -51.81
N SER A 130 0.84 28.07 -51.65
CA SER A 130 0.78 28.95 -50.48
C SER A 130 -0.08 28.54 -49.26
N PRO A 131 0.11 29.14 -48.07
CA PRO A 131 -0.66 28.81 -46.87
C PRO A 131 -2.08 29.38 -46.93
N VAL A 132 -3.07 28.50 -46.70
CA VAL A 132 -4.48 28.85 -46.43
C VAL A 132 -4.64 29.08 -44.92
N PRO A 133 -5.30 30.16 -44.47
CA PRO A 133 -5.49 30.44 -43.05
C PRO A 133 -6.53 29.50 -42.43
N VAL A 134 -6.20 29.00 -41.23
CA VAL A 134 -7.07 28.19 -40.37
C VAL A 134 -8.15 29.11 -39.76
N PRO A 135 -9.45 28.78 -39.82
CA PRO A 135 -10.48 29.55 -39.13
C PRO A 135 -10.41 29.31 -37.60
N PRO A 136 -10.67 30.33 -36.78
CA PRO A 136 -10.65 30.19 -35.32
C PRO A 136 -11.78 29.27 -34.85
N SER A 137 -11.47 28.46 -33.85
CA SER A 137 -12.47 27.66 -33.12
C SER A 137 -13.44 28.57 -32.36
N PRO A 138 -14.73 28.21 -32.24
CA PRO A 138 -15.69 28.99 -31.49
C PRO A 138 -15.41 28.94 -29.98
N PRO A 139 -15.77 30.01 -29.22
CA PRO A 139 -15.59 30.05 -27.78
C PRO A 139 -16.57 29.08 -27.10
N ILE A 140 -16.05 28.36 -26.09
CA ILE A 140 -16.83 27.54 -25.18
C ILE A 140 -17.29 28.44 -24.03
N ASP A 141 -18.61 28.59 -23.88
CA ASP A 141 -19.20 29.31 -22.75
C ASP A 141 -19.01 28.54 -21.44
N PRO A 142 -18.71 29.23 -20.32
CA PRO A 142 -18.57 28.62 -19.01
C PRO A 142 -19.95 28.26 -18.43
N ILE A 143 -20.14 26.97 -18.13
CA ILE A 143 -21.29 26.47 -17.36
C ILE A 143 -21.21 26.99 -15.93
N LEU A 144 -22.15 27.87 -15.57
CA LEU A 144 -22.46 28.28 -14.21
C LEU A 144 -23.03 27.09 -13.41
N LEU A 145 -22.24 26.55 -12.49
CA LEU A 145 -22.71 25.66 -11.43
C LEU A 145 -23.20 26.51 -10.26
N GLY A 146 -24.51 26.46 -9.98
CA GLY A 146 -25.10 27.08 -8.80
C GLY A 146 -24.73 26.32 -7.50
N PRO A 147 -24.87 26.97 -6.33
CA PRO A 147 -24.48 26.39 -5.05
C PRO A 147 -25.43 25.25 -4.62
N GLN A 148 -24.87 24.12 -4.20
CA GLN A 148 -25.60 23.06 -3.52
C GLN A 148 -25.91 23.45 -2.05
N PRO A 149 -27.08 23.07 -1.51
CA PRO A 149 -27.38 23.27 -0.09
C PRO A 149 -26.58 22.29 0.80
N PRO A 150 -26.22 22.69 2.03
CA PRO A 150 -25.43 21.86 2.94
C PRO A 150 -26.23 20.65 3.45
N ALA A 151 -25.54 19.52 3.57
CA ALA A 151 -26.07 18.30 4.14
C ALA A 151 -26.29 18.45 5.66
N THR A 152 -27.43 17.93 6.13
CA THR A 152 -27.84 17.96 7.54
C THR A 152 -27.00 16.96 8.36
N PRO A 153 -26.42 17.34 9.51
CA PRO A 153 -25.65 16.43 10.34
C PRO A 153 -26.54 15.41 11.08
N SER A 154 -26.09 14.16 11.09
CA SER A 154 -26.74 13.04 11.76
C SER A 154 -26.54 13.13 13.27
N ARG A 155 -27.63 13.27 14.03
CA ARG A 155 -27.71 13.26 15.50
C ARG A 155 -26.99 12.04 16.08
N ARG A 156 -25.86 12.23 16.78
CA ARG A 156 -25.26 11.24 17.69
C ARG A 156 -25.73 11.54 19.12
N THR A 157 -26.17 10.50 19.82
CA THR A 157 -26.63 10.58 21.21
C THR A 157 -25.42 10.63 22.15
N LEU A 158 -25.30 11.71 22.93
CA LEU A 158 -24.23 11.93 23.91
C LEU A 158 -24.43 11.05 25.15
N MET A 159 -23.38 10.37 25.61
CA MET A 159 -23.27 9.83 26.97
C MET A 159 -22.59 10.86 27.88
N SER A 160 -23.07 10.99 29.11
CA SER A 160 -22.60 11.98 30.08
C SER A 160 -21.16 11.69 30.58
N PRO A 161 -20.35 12.73 30.82
CA PRO A 161 -18.96 12.57 31.24
C PRO A 161 -18.81 12.24 32.74
N ILE A 162 -17.85 11.36 33.04
CA ILE A 162 -17.37 11.02 34.39
C ILE A 162 -16.37 12.12 34.83
N PRO A 163 -16.36 12.56 36.11
CA PRO A 163 -15.44 13.59 36.57
C PRO A 163 -14.01 13.05 36.66
N VAL A 164 -13.05 13.77 36.05
CA VAL A 164 -11.62 13.50 36.14
C VAL A 164 -11.01 14.34 37.29
N PRO A 165 -10.22 13.75 38.20
CA PRO A 165 -9.55 14.50 39.27
C PRO A 165 -8.40 15.36 38.74
N PRO A 166 -8.03 16.44 39.45
CA PRO A 166 -6.99 17.38 39.00
C PRO A 166 -5.59 16.76 39.04
N SER A 167 -4.82 17.00 37.97
CA SER A 167 -3.41 16.60 37.86
C SER A 167 -2.52 17.41 38.81
N PRO A 168 -1.49 16.78 39.42
CA PRO A 168 -0.53 17.48 40.27
C PRO A 168 0.44 18.36 39.44
N PRO A 169 1.10 19.36 40.07
CA PRO A 169 2.02 20.27 39.40
C PRO A 169 3.26 19.54 38.88
N ILE A 170 3.69 19.92 37.68
CA ILE A 170 4.87 19.41 36.99
C ILE A 170 6.08 20.21 37.47
N ASP A 171 7.06 19.52 38.08
CA ASP A 171 8.35 20.10 38.47
C ASP A 171 9.27 20.33 37.25
N PRO A 172 10.15 21.34 37.30
CA PRO A 172 11.05 21.68 36.20
C PRO A 172 12.16 20.63 36.04
N VAL A 173 12.19 20.02 34.86
CA VAL A 173 13.29 19.32 34.17
C VAL A 173 14.55 19.10 35.02
N LEU A 174 14.62 17.95 35.70
CA LEU A 174 15.88 17.35 36.09
C LEU A 174 16.54 16.78 34.83
N LEU A 175 17.63 17.41 34.41
CA LEU A 175 18.57 16.85 33.43
C LEU A 175 19.01 15.48 33.94
N ALA A 176 18.64 14.42 33.21
CA ALA A 176 19.08 13.08 33.48
C ALA A 176 20.62 13.02 33.41
N PRO A 177 21.29 12.29 34.32
CA PRO A 177 22.73 12.09 34.23
C PRO A 177 23.06 11.40 32.90
N GLU A 178 24.12 11.88 32.24
CA GLU A 178 24.70 11.23 31.05
C GLU A 178 24.97 9.76 31.38
N LEU A 179 24.14 8.87 30.81
CA LEU A 179 24.41 7.46 30.81
C LEU A 179 25.57 7.23 29.84
N PRO A 180 26.59 6.43 30.22
CA PRO A 180 27.63 6.03 29.28
C PRO A 180 26.99 5.35 28.06
N PRO A 181 27.57 5.48 26.86
CA PRO A 181 27.06 4.82 25.66
C PRO A 181 26.89 3.32 25.96
N PRO A 182 25.76 2.70 25.57
CA PRO A 182 25.59 1.28 25.75
C PRO A 182 26.75 0.57 25.04
N ALA A 183 27.54 -0.19 25.80
CA ALA A 183 28.45 -1.15 25.20
C ALA A 183 27.64 -1.99 24.21
N PRO A 184 28.14 -2.28 23.00
CA PRO A 184 27.41 -3.09 22.04
C PRO A 184 26.92 -4.33 22.76
N SER A 185 25.60 -4.47 22.84
CA SER A 185 24.95 -5.59 23.48
C SER A 185 25.41 -6.82 22.73
N ARG A 186 26.49 -7.45 23.20
CA ARG A 186 26.72 -8.86 22.98
C ARG A 186 25.59 -9.54 23.70
N ILE A 187 24.42 -9.59 23.07
CA ILE A 187 23.51 -10.71 23.22
C ILE A 187 24.30 -11.87 22.64
N LEU A 188 25.24 -12.38 23.45
CA LEU A 188 25.65 -13.75 23.35
C LEU A 188 24.32 -14.48 23.53
N CYS A 189 23.82 -15.09 22.45
CA CYS A 189 23.06 -16.30 22.61
C CYS A 189 23.99 -17.25 23.37
N GLU A 190 23.99 -17.14 24.70
CA GLU A 190 24.66 -18.10 25.55
C GLU A 190 24.12 -19.45 25.13
N ASN A 191 25.04 -20.38 24.85
CA ASN A 191 24.73 -21.77 24.54
C ASN A 191 23.99 -22.37 25.75
N GLY A 192 22.68 -22.12 25.82
CA GLY A 192 21.78 -22.64 26.82
C GLY A 192 21.86 -24.16 26.77
N THR A 193 22.06 -24.75 27.93
CA THR A 193 22.21 -26.19 28.14
C THR A 193 21.02 -26.89 27.49
N GLN A 194 21.28 -27.59 26.38
CA GLN A 194 20.28 -28.34 25.61
C GLN A 194 19.61 -29.38 26.50
N THR A 195 18.41 -29.08 27.00
CA THR A 195 17.50 -30.10 27.52
C THR A 195 16.99 -30.91 26.34
N ASN A 196 17.47 -32.15 26.25
CA ASN A 196 17.05 -33.20 25.33
C ASN A 196 15.52 -33.31 25.27
N VAL A 197 14.91 -32.84 24.18
CA VAL A 197 13.54 -33.17 23.80
C VAL A 197 13.57 -33.49 22.31
N ASP A 198 13.09 -34.69 21.95
CA ASP A 198 13.10 -35.39 20.66
C ASP A 198 12.59 -34.63 19.39
N ALA A 199 12.51 -33.31 19.41
CA ALA A 199 12.20 -32.46 18.24
C ALA A 199 13.40 -32.18 17.33
N THR A 200 14.64 -32.44 17.79
CA THR A 200 15.88 -32.07 17.07
C THR A 200 16.14 -32.91 15.80
N ILE A 201 15.52 -34.08 15.65
CA ILE A 201 15.77 -34.98 14.51
C ILE A 201 15.09 -34.49 13.21
N LYS A 202 14.10 -33.59 13.26
CA LYS A 202 13.45 -33.02 12.06
C LYS A 202 13.99 -31.67 11.60
N SER A 203 14.83 -30.98 12.37
CA SER A 203 15.39 -29.69 11.93
C SER A 203 16.69 -29.83 11.12
N GLN A 204 17.42 -30.95 11.27
CA GLN A 204 18.63 -31.22 10.48
C GLN A 204 18.35 -31.54 9.00
N SER A 205 17.12 -31.91 8.64
CA SER A 205 16.74 -32.31 7.28
C SER A 205 16.45 -31.14 6.32
N ARG A 206 16.64 -29.88 6.73
CA ARG A 206 16.41 -28.69 5.87
C ARG A 206 17.66 -28.12 5.21
N ARG A 207 18.83 -28.74 5.38
CA ARG A 207 20.03 -28.33 4.62
C ARG A 207 19.97 -28.95 3.22
N ILE A 208 19.18 -28.33 2.35
CA ILE A 208 19.14 -28.67 0.93
C ILE A 208 20.48 -28.23 0.34
N THR A 209 21.24 -29.20 -0.18
CA THR A 209 22.51 -28.97 -0.87
C THR A 209 22.38 -29.10 -2.38
N ASP A 210 21.21 -29.47 -2.89
CA ASP A 210 20.95 -29.64 -4.33
C ASP A 210 19.69 -28.86 -4.71
N PHE A 211 19.89 -27.73 -5.37
CA PHE A 211 18.83 -26.86 -5.86
C PHE A 211 18.65 -27.11 -7.36
N GLY A 212 17.60 -27.87 -7.70
CA GLY A 212 17.03 -27.86 -9.06
C GLY A 212 17.11 -29.17 -9.85
N VAL A 213 17.91 -30.17 -9.47
CA VAL A 213 17.94 -31.43 -10.25
C VAL A 213 16.70 -32.27 -9.96
N GLY A 214 15.85 -32.44 -10.97
CA GLY A 214 14.54 -33.08 -10.85
C GLY A 214 13.44 -32.18 -10.27
N ALA A 215 13.74 -30.91 -10.02
CA ALA A 215 12.77 -29.96 -9.48
C ALA A 215 11.74 -29.51 -10.54
N LEU A 216 10.59 -29.05 -10.06
CA LEU A 216 9.47 -28.64 -10.92
C LEU A 216 9.88 -27.51 -11.87
N GLY A 217 9.70 -27.73 -13.16
CA GLY A 217 9.97 -26.74 -14.21
C GLY A 217 11.44 -26.60 -14.60
N VAL A 218 12.36 -27.41 -14.06
CA VAL A 218 13.77 -27.39 -14.46
C VAL A 218 13.98 -28.29 -15.67
N HIS A 219 14.72 -27.80 -16.67
CA HIS A 219 15.09 -28.60 -17.83
C HIS A 219 16.05 -29.74 -17.42
N PRO A 220 15.86 -30.99 -17.88
CA PRO A 220 16.70 -32.12 -17.49
C PRO A 220 18.18 -31.94 -17.85
N ASP A 221 18.47 -31.23 -18.94
CA ASP A 221 19.84 -30.93 -19.39
C ASP A 221 20.39 -29.59 -18.85
N ALA A 222 19.69 -28.95 -17.89
CA ALA A 222 20.16 -27.69 -17.33
C ALA A 222 21.52 -27.89 -16.65
N PRO A 223 22.55 -27.11 -17.02
CA PRO A 223 23.86 -27.23 -16.38
C PRO A 223 23.79 -26.77 -14.93
N THR A 224 24.64 -27.34 -14.08
CA THR A 224 24.76 -26.97 -12.68
C THR A 224 26.04 -26.19 -12.39
N ILE A 225 26.06 -25.45 -11.29
CA ILE A 225 27.24 -24.85 -10.68
C ILE A 225 27.34 -25.24 -9.20
N THR A 226 28.56 -25.24 -8.65
CA THR A 226 28.80 -25.27 -7.21
C THR A 226 28.78 -23.85 -6.66
N TRP A 227 27.94 -23.61 -5.65
CA TRP A 227 27.81 -22.35 -4.95
C TRP A 227 28.36 -22.51 -3.53
N ASP A 228 29.41 -21.75 -3.23
CA ASP A 228 30.10 -21.86 -1.95
C ASP A 228 29.18 -21.46 -0.80
N ARG A 229 29.36 -22.13 0.34
CA ARG A 229 28.57 -21.93 1.55
C ARG A 229 29.50 -21.49 2.67
N VAL A 230 29.13 -20.41 3.37
CA VAL A 230 29.90 -19.91 4.51
C VAL A 230 29.79 -20.91 5.66
N ASN A 231 30.93 -21.32 6.22
CA ASN A 231 31.04 -22.29 7.32
C ASN A 231 30.52 -23.71 7.02
N SER A 232 30.35 -24.09 5.75
CA SER A 232 30.02 -25.46 5.35
C SER A 232 31.12 -26.04 4.43
N PRO A 233 31.57 -27.29 4.67
CA PRO A 233 32.59 -27.92 3.84
C PRO A 233 32.08 -28.33 2.46
N GLU A 234 30.77 -28.56 2.33
CA GLU A 234 30.15 -29.00 1.08
C GLU A 234 29.46 -27.81 0.40
N PRO A 235 29.81 -27.44 -0.85
CA PRO A 235 29.11 -26.41 -1.60
C PRO A 235 27.70 -26.89 -1.98
N ALA A 236 26.80 -25.95 -2.23
CA ALA A 236 25.50 -26.28 -2.81
C ALA A 236 25.64 -26.52 -4.31
N ARG A 237 25.00 -27.54 -4.85
CA ARG A 237 24.79 -27.70 -6.29
C ARG A 237 23.55 -26.93 -6.69
N VAL A 238 23.66 -26.04 -7.68
CA VAL A 238 22.58 -25.18 -8.12
C VAL A 238 22.45 -25.25 -9.64
N VAL A 239 21.26 -25.50 -10.16
CA VAL A 239 21.01 -25.42 -11.61
C VAL A 239 21.18 -23.99 -12.10
N LEU A 240 21.60 -23.80 -13.35
CA LEU A 240 21.75 -22.48 -13.97
C LEU A 240 20.53 -22.14 -14.83
N PRO A 241 20.21 -20.84 -15.02
CA PRO A 241 19.33 -20.37 -16.08
C PRO A 241 19.55 -21.12 -17.40
N HIS A 242 18.55 -21.88 -17.83
CA HIS A 242 18.67 -22.72 -19.01
C HIS A 242 17.36 -22.83 -19.76
N LEU A 243 17.37 -22.34 -20.99
CA LEU A 243 16.28 -22.49 -21.93
C LEU A 243 16.87 -22.85 -23.30
N PRO A 244 16.89 -24.13 -23.67
CA PRO A 244 17.51 -24.56 -24.92
C PRO A 244 16.66 -24.11 -26.11
N GLN A 245 17.31 -23.48 -27.09
CA GLN A 245 16.78 -23.23 -28.41
C GLN A 245 17.87 -23.57 -29.42
N ASP A 246 17.60 -24.59 -30.23
CA ASP A 246 18.58 -25.22 -31.12
C ASP A 246 19.82 -25.66 -30.31
N ASP A 247 21.03 -25.29 -30.73
CA ASP A 247 22.28 -25.60 -30.03
C ASP A 247 22.69 -24.53 -29.00
N SER A 248 21.77 -23.63 -28.61
CA SER A 248 22.08 -22.46 -27.78
C SER A 248 21.19 -22.36 -26.53
N ASN A 249 21.71 -21.71 -25.48
CA ASN A 249 20.93 -21.34 -24.30
C ASN A 249 20.49 -19.88 -24.41
N LEU A 250 19.19 -19.63 -24.54
CA LEU A 250 18.64 -18.28 -24.62
C LEU A 250 18.90 -17.44 -23.36
N LEU A 251 19.09 -18.10 -22.21
CA LEU A 251 19.33 -17.47 -20.91
C LEU A 251 20.82 -17.40 -20.56
N LEU A 252 21.71 -17.42 -21.55
CA LEU A 252 23.15 -17.43 -21.31
C LEU A 252 23.63 -16.23 -20.47
N ALA A 253 23.05 -15.04 -20.65
CA ALA A 253 23.40 -13.85 -19.88
C ALA A 253 23.04 -14.01 -18.40
N GLN A 254 21.81 -14.46 -18.11
CA GLN A 254 21.35 -14.75 -16.74
C GLN A 254 22.17 -15.89 -16.13
N ALA A 255 22.52 -16.92 -16.90
CA ALA A 255 23.38 -17.99 -16.43
C ALA A 255 24.75 -17.47 -16.02
N LYS A 256 25.34 -16.53 -16.78
CA LYS A 256 26.59 -15.87 -16.39
C LYS A 256 26.43 -15.03 -15.12
N ALA A 257 25.32 -14.30 -14.96
CA ALA A 257 25.03 -13.53 -13.76
C ALA A 257 24.91 -14.44 -12.51
N VAL A 258 24.18 -15.56 -12.62
CA VAL A 258 24.09 -16.54 -11.53
C VAL A 258 25.45 -17.16 -11.21
N ARG A 259 26.28 -17.49 -12.21
CA ARG A 259 27.65 -17.97 -11.97
C ARG A 259 28.48 -16.96 -11.20
N ARG A 260 28.39 -15.69 -11.58
CA ARG A 260 29.09 -14.60 -10.90
C ARG A 260 28.66 -14.52 -9.42
N HIS A 261 27.36 -14.52 -9.13
CA HIS A 261 26.86 -14.55 -7.75
C HIS A 261 27.29 -15.81 -6.98
N ALA A 262 27.35 -16.96 -7.65
CA ALA A 262 27.86 -18.19 -7.04
C ALA A 262 29.31 -18.08 -6.55
N HIS A 263 30.13 -17.27 -7.23
CA HIS A 263 31.52 -17.02 -6.88
C HIS A 263 31.71 -15.86 -5.89
N GLN A 264 30.86 -14.84 -5.94
CA GLN A 264 31.07 -13.58 -5.21
C GLN A 264 30.19 -13.42 -3.96
N SER A 265 29.04 -14.09 -3.94
CA SER A 265 28.00 -13.95 -2.93
C SER A 265 27.74 -15.32 -2.30
N PRO A 266 28.63 -15.83 -1.42
CA PRO A 266 28.49 -17.17 -0.86
C PRO A 266 27.17 -17.31 -0.09
N ILE A 267 26.63 -18.53 -0.06
CA ILE A 267 25.42 -18.85 0.69
C ILE A 267 25.72 -18.74 2.18
N LEU A 268 24.97 -17.91 2.87
CA LEU A 268 25.07 -17.72 4.31
C LEU A 268 24.13 -18.70 5.02
N GLU A 269 24.66 -19.48 5.96
CA GLU A 269 23.90 -20.46 6.76
C GLU A 269 23.67 -20.04 8.20
N ASP A 270 24.36 -19.02 8.67
CA ASP A 270 24.26 -18.57 10.06
C ASP A 270 24.46 -17.07 10.15
N SER A 271 24.20 -16.53 11.33
CA SER A 271 24.33 -15.11 11.60
C SER A 271 25.75 -14.61 11.32
N ASN A 272 25.86 -13.42 10.75
CA ASN A 272 27.09 -12.65 10.67
C ASN A 272 26.82 -11.17 11.03
N GLU A 273 27.75 -10.28 10.73
CA GLU A 273 27.59 -8.85 11.03
C GLU A 273 26.50 -8.17 10.18
N TYR A 274 26.10 -8.75 9.04
CA TYR A 274 25.14 -8.16 8.10
C TYR A 274 23.75 -8.80 8.14
N VAL A 275 23.65 -10.08 8.49
CA VAL A 275 22.39 -10.82 8.54
C VAL A 275 22.30 -11.63 9.82
N VAL A 276 21.14 -11.56 10.49
CA VAL A 276 20.83 -12.33 11.69
C VAL A 276 19.90 -13.47 11.36
N PHE A 277 20.28 -14.68 11.74
CA PHE A 277 19.49 -15.89 11.62
C PHE A 277 18.84 -16.20 12.98
N MET A 278 17.52 -16.24 13.02
CA MET A 278 16.74 -16.65 14.18
C MET A 278 16.04 -17.97 13.89
N ARG A 279 16.03 -18.86 14.88
CA ARG A 279 15.48 -20.21 14.79
C ARG A 279 14.61 -20.47 16.01
N ALA A 280 13.71 -21.44 15.90
CA ALA A 280 12.89 -21.86 17.03
C ALA A 280 13.76 -22.36 18.21
N PRO A 281 13.33 -22.15 19.48
CA PRO A 281 12.12 -21.43 19.87
C PRO A 281 12.27 -19.91 19.66
N PHE A 282 11.24 -19.28 19.12
CA PHE A 282 11.20 -17.82 18.98
C PHE A 282 10.77 -17.17 20.29
N PRO A 283 11.29 -15.96 20.60
CA PRO A 283 10.81 -15.18 21.74
C PRO A 283 9.34 -14.79 21.57
N PRO A 284 8.67 -14.30 22.63
CA PRO A 284 7.32 -13.77 22.53
C PRO A 284 7.19 -12.70 21.44
N ASP A 285 6.02 -12.65 20.80
CA ASP A 285 5.73 -11.80 19.62
C ASP A 285 6.23 -10.35 19.70
N ALA A 286 6.04 -9.67 20.84
CA ALA A 286 6.48 -8.29 21.02
C ALA A 286 8.00 -8.18 21.06
N GLU A 287 8.66 -9.05 21.83
CA GLU A 287 10.12 -9.11 21.92
C GLU A 287 10.76 -9.51 20.59
N LEU A 288 10.12 -10.43 19.84
CA LEU A 288 10.55 -10.80 18.50
C LEU A 288 10.52 -9.60 17.55
N ASN A 289 9.43 -8.82 17.55
CA ASN A 289 9.34 -7.60 16.74
C ASN A 289 10.44 -6.59 17.14
N ASP A 290 10.70 -6.41 18.43
CA ASP A 290 11.73 -5.49 18.93
C ASP A 290 13.13 -5.93 18.48
N ILE A 291 13.47 -7.22 18.57
CA ILE A 291 14.75 -7.77 18.10
C ILE A 291 14.92 -7.59 16.59
N ILE A 292 13.87 -7.88 15.82
CA ILE A 292 13.89 -7.71 14.37
C ILE A 292 14.13 -6.24 14.02
N MET A 293 13.37 -5.33 14.64
CA MET A 293 13.52 -3.90 14.39
C MET A 293 14.89 -3.38 14.80
N ASP A 294 15.44 -3.79 15.95
CA ASP A 294 16.78 -3.40 16.40
C ASP A 294 17.86 -3.76 15.36
N HIS A 295 17.75 -4.92 14.71
CA HIS A 295 18.67 -5.26 13.63
C HIS A 295 18.42 -4.47 12.33
N LEU A 296 17.15 -4.29 11.94
CA LEU A 296 16.82 -3.54 10.73
C LEU A 296 17.25 -2.07 10.80
N VAL A 297 17.15 -1.41 11.96
CA VAL A 297 17.63 -0.03 12.13
C VAL A 297 19.14 0.13 11.95
N HIS A 298 19.89 -0.96 12.08
CA HIS A 298 21.34 -0.99 11.83
C HIS A 298 21.70 -1.52 10.42
N HIS A 299 20.72 -1.51 9.50
CA HIS A 299 20.86 -2.00 8.12
C HIS A 299 21.28 -3.48 8.04
N ARG A 300 20.84 -4.29 9.01
CA ARG A 300 21.07 -5.74 9.02
C ARG A 300 19.81 -6.46 8.62
N GLY A 301 19.93 -7.44 7.72
CA GLY A 301 18.82 -8.32 7.37
C GLY A 301 18.50 -9.29 8.51
N VAL A 302 17.24 -9.72 8.62
CA VAL A 302 16.84 -10.73 9.62
C VAL A 302 16.12 -11.88 8.94
N LYS A 303 16.64 -13.10 9.06
CA LYS A 303 16.03 -14.32 8.55
C LYS A 303 15.48 -15.16 9.72
N LEU A 304 14.19 -15.44 9.72
CA LEU A 304 13.56 -16.42 10.60
C LEU A 304 13.45 -17.75 9.85
N GLU A 305 14.12 -18.79 10.32
CA GLU A 305 14.08 -20.11 9.67
C GLU A 305 12.96 -20.97 10.23
N GLY A 306 12.08 -21.46 9.35
CA GLY A 306 10.96 -22.30 9.73
C GLY A 306 10.01 -21.65 10.74
N PHE A 307 9.84 -20.32 10.68
CA PHE A 307 8.94 -19.59 11.59
C PHE A 307 7.51 -20.12 11.55
N ARG A 308 7.05 -20.50 10.36
CA ARG A 308 5.75 -21.15 10.18
C ARG A 308 5.94 -22.63 9.92
N PRO A 309 5.10 -23.50 10.54
CA PRO A 309 4.92 -24.85 10.04
C PRO A 309 4.55 -24.74 8.57
N THR A 310 5.35 -25.33 7.71
CA THR A 310 5.03 -25.41 6.30
C THR A 310 3.90 -26.40 6.14
N GLU A 311 2.72 -25.92 5.77
CA GLU A 311 1.83 -26.76 4.98
C GLU A 311 2.62 -27.12 3.72
N VAL A 312 3.03 -28.39 3.61
CA VAL A 312 3.75 -28.86 2.43
C VAL A 312 2.76 -28.81 1.29
N VAL A 313 2.83 -27.73 0.50
CA VAL A 313 2.07 -27.60 -0.73
C VAL A 313 2.75 -28.49 -1.75
N GLU A 314 2.25 -29.72 -1.91
CA GLU A 314 2.79 -30.69 -2.87
C GLU A 314 2.88 -30.11 -4.28
N GLN A 315 1.86 -29.34 -4.67
CA GLN A 315 1.81 -28.66 -5.96
C GLN A 315 1.03 -27.36 -5.86
N LEU A 316 1.60 -26.28 -6.41
CA LEU A 316 0.87 -25.03 -6.55
C LEU A 316 -0.21 -25.17 -7.62
N THR A 317 -1.48 -25.08 -7.23
CA THR A 317 -2.61 -25.16 -8.17
C THR A 317 -3.40 -23.85 -8.17
N SER A 318 -4.14 -23.63 -9.25
CA SER A 318 -5.06 -22.49 -9.32
C SER A 318 -6.15 -22.54 -8.24
N GLU A 319 -6.59 -23.74 -7.87
CA GLU A 319 -7.55 -23.98 -6.79
C GLU A 319 -6.95 -23.63 -5.42
N TYR A 320 -5.70 -24.04 -5.16
CA TYR A 320 -4.96 -23.66 -3.96
C TYR A 320 -4.86 -22.13 -3.84
N MET A 321 -4.45 -21.45 -4.93
CA MET A 321 -4.33 -20.00 -4.97
C MET A 321 -5.68 -19.28 -4.77
N ALA A 322 -6.76 -19.82 -5.32
CA ALA A 322 -8.10 -19.29 -5.13
C ALA A 322 -8.62 -19.48 -3.70
N THR A 323 -8.35 -20.65 -3.10
CA THR A 323 -8.88 -21.02 -1.78
C THR A 323 -8.12 -20.34 -0.64
N ASN A 324 -6.78 -20.35 -0.70
CA ASN A 324 -5.94 -19.89 0.39
C ASN A 324 -5.56 -18.40 0.27
N TRP A 325 -5.56 -17.87 -0.95
CA TRP A 325 -5.09 -16.49 -1.21
C TRP A 325 -6.12 -15.60 -1.91
N ASN A 326 -7.27 -16.18 -2.28
CA ASN A 326 -8.33 -15.53 -3.06
C ASN A 326 -7.83 -14.96 -4.40
N VAL A 327 -6.87 -15.65 -5.02
CA VAL A 327 -6.36 -15.31 -6.34
C VAL A 327 -7.11 -16.11 -7.39
N GLN A 328 -8.04 -15.45 -8.08
CA GLN A 328 -8.97 -16.11 -8.99
C GLN A 328 -8.26 -16.68 -10.24
N PRO A 329 -8.54 -17.93 -10.67
CA PRO A 329 -7.88 -18.56 -11.82
C PRO A 329 -8.04 -17.78 -13.14
N ALA A 330 -9.20 -17.12 -13.31
CA ALA A 330 -9.54 -16.33 -14.49
C ALA A 330 -9.00 -14.88 -14.43
N ARG A 331 -8.24 -14.53 -13.39
CA ARG A 331 -7.64 -13.20 -13.27
C ARG A 331 -6.61 -13.00 -14.38
N VAL A 332 -6.67 -11.86 -15.07
CA VAL A 332 -5.61 -11.44 -15.98
C VAL A 332 -4.46 -10.87 -15.15
N VAL A 333 -3.27 -11.43 -15.35
CA VAL A 333 -2.03 -11.02 -14.69
C VAL A 333 -1.05 -10.47 -15.73
N GLU A 334 -0.16 -9.60 -15.28
CA GLU A 334 0.97 -9.14 -16.05
C GLU A 334 2.17 -10.05 -15.77
N VAL A 335 2.73 -10.62 -16.83
CA VAL A 335 3.81 -11.60 -16.76
C VAL A 335 5.05 -11.01 -17.42
N HIS A 336 6.14 -11.00 -16.67
CA HIS A 336 7.46 -10.69 -17.17
C HIS A 336 8.04 -11.94 -17.83
N ASP A 337 8.22 -11.88 -19.14
CA ASP A 337 8.80 -12.96 -19.93
C ASP A 337 10.29 -12.68 -20.14
N THR A 338 11.17 -13.52 -19.58
CA THR A 338 12.63 -13.29 -19.62
C THR A 338 13.18 -13.29 -21.04
N VAL A 339 12.66 -14.16 -21.92
CA VAL A 339 13.09 -14.20 -23.33
C VAL A 339 12.67 -12.93 -24.04
N ARG A 340 11.44 -12.47 -23.78
CA ARG A 340 10.97 -11.18 -24.32
C ARG A 340 11.73 -10.00 -23.72
N GLN A 341 12.16 -10.05 -22.47
CA GLN A 341 13.01 -9.02 -21.86
C GLN A 341 14.35 -8.92 -22.60
N ILE A 342 14.97 -10.05 -22.94
CA ILE A 342 16.22 -10.08 -23.72
C ILE A 342 16.01 -9.49 -25.12
N ASN A 343 14.94 -9.88 -25.80
CA ASN A 343 14.67 -9.48 -27.18
C ASN A 343 14.02 -8.09 -27.30
N THR A 344 13.34 -7.63 -26.27
CA THR A 344 12.56 -6.37 -26.26
C THR A 344 12.53 -5.78 -24.83
N PRO A 345 13.65 -5.23 -24.34
CA PRO A 345 13.79 -4.78 -22.95
C PRO A 345 12.76 -3.75 -22.49
N VAL A 346 12.24 -2.93 -23.42
CA VAL A 346 11.29 -1.86 -23.11
C VAL A 346 9.90 -2.40 -22.75
N PHE A 347 9.53 -3.57 -23.27
CA PHE A 347 8.20 -4.16 -23.08
C PHE A 347 8.28 -5.68 -22.86
N PRO A 348 8.89 -6.12 -21.74
CA PRO A 348 9.04 -7.55 -21.40
C PRO A 348 7.69 -8.21 -21.03
N PHE A 349 6.63 -7.42 -20.93
CA PHE A 349 5.36 -7.83 -20.34
C PHE A 349 4.41 -8.48 -21.36
N LYS A 350 3.77 -9.57 -20.96
CA LYS A 350 2.60 -10.15 -21.63
C LYS A 350 1.45 -10.32 -20.64
N LYS A 351 0.22 -10.33 -21.15
CA LYS A 351 -0.97 -10.60 -20.33
C LYS A 351 -1.40 -12.04 -20.54
N MET A 352 -1.71 -12.74 -19.45
CA MET A 352 -2.33 -14.07 -19.49
C MET A 352 -3.24 -14.29 -18.30
N LEU A 353 -3.98 -15.38 -18.30
CA LEU A 353 -4.74 -15.80 -17.13
C LEU A 353 -3.79 -16.35 -16.07
N HIS A 354 -4.11 -16.11 -14.80
CA HIS A 354 -3.37 -16.67 -13.67
C HIS A 354 -3.28 -18.20 -13.77
N SER A 355 -4.38 -18.87 -14.13
CA SER A 355 -4.41 -20.32 -14.39
C SER A 355 -3.39 -20.78 -15.43
N GLN A 356 -3.30 -20.09 -16.56
CA GLN A 356 -2.35 -20.40 -17.62
C GLN A 356 -0.89 -20.23 -17.18
N PHE A 357 -0.63 -19.34 -16.21
CA PHE A 357 0.70 -19.21 -15.61
C PHE A 357 1.01 -20.40 -14.70
N ILE A 358 0.07 -20.76 -13.82
CA ILE A 358 0.18 -21.89 -12.88
C ILE A 358 0.35 -23.22 -13.63
N ASP A 359 -0.46 -23.47 -14.66
CA ASP A 359 -0.37 -24.68 -15.50
C ASP A 359 0.98 -24.79 -16.21
N GLY A 360 1.70 -23.67 -16.34
CA GLY A 360 3.02 -23.60 -16.93
C GLY A 360 4.19 -23.80 -15.98
N LEU A 361 3.98 -23.88 -14.66
CA LEU A 361 5.07 -23.97 -13.68
C LEU A 361 5.97 -25.20 -13.90
N SER A 362 5.42 -26.26 -14.48
CA SER A 362 6.14 -27.49 -14.80
C SER A 362 6.79 -27.50 -16.19
N ASP A 363 6.56 -26.49 -17.05
CA ASP A 363 7.11 -26.47 -18.41
C ASP A 363 8.54 -25.90 -18.39
N PRO A 364 9.59 -26.72 -18.62
CA PRO A 364 10.97 -26.27 -18.58
C PRO A 364 11.35 -25.36 -19.76
N ARG A 365 10.41 -25.11 -20.68
CA ARG A 365 10.59 -24.19 -21.81
C ARG A 365 10.09 -22.77 -21.50
N ARG A 366 9.72 -22.49 -20.25
CA ARG A 366 9.23 -21.18 -19.82
C ARG A 366 10.17 -20.60 -18.77
N SER A 367 10.47 -19.32 -18.91
CA SER A 367 11.19 -18.52 -17.91
C SER A 367 10.41 -17.22 -17.74
N GLU A 368 9.41 -17.27 -16.87
CA GLU A 368 8.47 -16.18 -16.67
C GLU A 368 8.23 -15.93 -15.18
N LYS A 369 7.88 -14.70 -14.83
CA LYS A 369 7.56 -14.31 -13.45
C LYS A 369 6.42 -13.31 -13.38
N ILE A 370 5.63 -13.41 -12.32
CA ILE A 370 4.65 -12.41 -11.91
C ILE A 370 5.19 -11.77 -10.64
N LEU A 371 5.34 -10.44 -10.67
CA LEU A 371 5.92 -9.68 -9.56
C LEU A 371 4.88 -8.98 -8.68
N ASP A 372 3.61 -8.99 -9.09
CA ASP A 372 2.50 -8.47 -8.29
C ASP A 372 1.26 -9.34 -8.47
N VAL A 373 1.12 -10.33 -7.59
CA VAL A 373 -0.12 -11.06 -7.37
C VAL A 373 -0.77 -10.46 -6.12
N PRO A 374 -1.66 -9.47 -6.23
CA PRO A 374 -2.21 -8.86 -5.04
C PRO A 374 -3.23 -9.83 -4.43
N MET A 375 -3.04 -10.07 -3.15
CA MET A 375 -3.80 -11.03 -2.36
C MET A 375 -4.83 -10.31 -1.50
N THR A 376 -5.78 -11.06 -0.95
CA THR A 376 -6.75 -10.48 0.00
C THR A 376 -6.28 -10.49 1.45
N HIS A 377 -5.33 -11.37 1.78
CA HIS A 377 -4.70 -11.43 3.09
C HIS A 377 -3.51 -10.49 3.15
N ARG A 378 -3.19 -9.98 4.34
CA ARG A 378 -1.92 -9.27 4.53
C ARG A 378 -0.74 -10.20 4.26
N GLY A 379 0.24 -9.67 3.57
CA GLY A 379 1.51 -10.33 3.31
C GLY A 379 2.32 -10.50 4.58
N ALA A 380 2.30 -9.53 5.49
CA ALA A 380 2.89 -9.67 6.82
C ALA A 380 1.95 -10.47 7.75
N PRO A 381 2.36 -11.66 8.23
CA PRO A 381 1.59 -12.38 9.22
C PRO A 381 1.69 -11.75 10.61
N PRO A 382 0.74 -12.03 11.53
CA PRO A 382 0.96 -11.76 12.95
C PRO A 382 2.26 -12.43 13.43
N PRO A 383 3.06 -11.74 14.27
CA PRO A 383 2.82 -10.42 14.87
C PRO A 383 3.35 -9.21 14.07
N PHE A 384 3.93 -9.42 12.88
CA PHE A 384 4.73 -8.41 12.17
C PHE A 384 3.91 -7.24 11.59
N GLY A 385 2.59 -7.34 11.55
CA GLY A 385 1.72 -6.24 11.13
C GLY A 385 1.81 -4.98 12.00
N LEU A 386 2.38 -5.09 13.21
CA LEU A 386 2.62 -3.98 14.14
C LEU A 386 3.92 -3.20 13.87
N MET A 387 4.74 -3.66 12.93
CA MET A 387 5.98 -2.96 12.54
C MET A 387 5.74 -1.88 11.46
N ASP A 388 4.52 -1.82 10.90
CA ASP A 388 4.14 -0.91 9.83
C ASP A 388 3.53 0.39 10.39
N ASP A 389 4.41 1.37 10.69
CA ASP A 389 3.99 2.69 11.13
C ASP A 389 3.13 3.41 10.07
N GLY A 390 3.25 3.05 8.78
CA GLY A 390 2.43 3.59 7.70
C GLY A 390 0.97 3.12 7.78
N TYR A 391 0.76 1.84 8.02
CA TYR A 391 -0.57 1.27 8.23
C TYR A 391 -1.20 1.70 9.56
N ASP A 392 -0.40 1.77 10.63
CA ASP A 392 -0.89 2.30 11.91
C ASP A 392 -1.29 3.77 11.78
N ALA A 393 -0.50 4.57 11.07
CA ALA A 393 -0.84 5.95 10.76
C ALA A 393 -2.13 6.06 9.95
N TRP A 394 -2.34 5.15 8.99
CA TRP A 394 -3.59 5.08 8.26
C TRP A 394 -4.80 4.90 9.19
N ASN A 395 -4.77 3.91 10.07
CA ASN A 395 -5.89 3.63 10.99
C ASN A 395 -6.17 4.81 11.92
N ASN A 396 -5.12 5.40 12.48
CA ASN A 396 -5.22 6.47 13.46
C ASN A 396 -5.69 7.79 12.84
N THR A 397 -5.35 8.06 11.57
CA THR A 397 -5.72 9.32 10.90
C THR A 397 -7.03 9.24 10.12
N SER A 398 -7.50 8.04 9.74
CA SER A 398 -8.69 7.88 8.86
C SER A 398 -10.00 8.43 9.44
N SER A 399 -10.13 8.46 10.77
CA SER A 399 -11.33 8.95 11.44
C SER A 399 -11.21 10.41 11.87
N GLN A 400 -9.98 10.92 11.98
CA GLN A 400 -9.68 12.25 12.51
C GLN A 400 -9.58 13.30 11.41
N TYR A 401 -9.16 12.88 10.21
CA TYR A 401 -8.91 13.77 9.09
C TYR A 401 -9.77 13.35 7.90
N ASP A 402 -10.34 14.34 7.21
CA ASP A 402 -11.14 14.11 6.01
C ASP A 402 -10.22 13.78 4.82
N TRP A 403 -9.89 12.50 4.71
CA TRP A 403 -9.12 11.99 3.58
C TRP A 403 -10.06 11.71 2.42
N PRO A 404 -9.78 12.23 1.21
CA PRO A 404 -10.71 12.13 0.08
C PRO A 404 -10.96 10.68 -0.35
N HIS A 405 -10.05 9.77 0.00
CA HIS A 405 -10.04 8.38 -0.42
C HIS A 405 -9.65 7.48 0.76
N GLY A 406 -10.04 6.21 0.69
CA GLY A 406 -9.48 5.14 1.53
C GLY A 406 -8.04 4.79 1.11
N LEU A 407 -7.50 3.68 1.65
CA LEU A 407 -6.19 3.17 1.24
C LEU A 407 -6.15 3.08 -0.29
N SER A 408 -5.12 3.68 -0.88
CA SER A 408 -4.96 3.59 -2.33
C SER A 408 -4.69 2.13 -2.71
N ARG A 409 -4.94 1.78 -3.98
CA ARG A 409 -4.67 0.42 -4.45
C ARG A 409 -3.20 0.06 -4.27
N GLU A 410 -2.33 1.02 -4.51
CA GLU A 410 -0.87 0.95 -4.38
C GLU A 410 -0.45 0.65 -2.94
N GLN A 411 -0.97 1.42 -1.98
CA GLN A 411 -0.74 1.19 -0.55
C GLN A 411 -1.31 -0.16 -0.09
N TRP A 412 -2.40 -0.61 -0.69
CA TRP A 412 -2.93 -1.94 -0.41
C TRP A 412 -2.00 -3.03 -0.95
N SER A 413 -1.51 -2.91 -2.19
CA SER A 413 -0.59 -3.89 -2.79
C SER A 413 0.76 -3.95 -2.06
N ASP A 414 1.23 -2.83 -1.51
CA ASP A 414 2.41 -2.81 -0.64
C ASP A 414 2.25 -3.80 0.52
N MET A 415 1.08 -3.85 1.16
CA MET A 415 0.85 -4.73 2.30
C MET A 415 0.58 -6.19 1.92
N ASN A 416 0.40 -6.54 0.65
CA ASN A 416 -0.05 -7.87 0.23
C ASN A 416 0.31 -8.26 -1.22
N TRP A 417 1.59 -8.22 -1.55
CA TRP A 417 2.06 -8.70 -2.84
C TRP A 417 2.46 -10.18 -2.77
N GLY A 418 2.22 -10.88 -3.87
CA GLY A 418 2.66 -12.26 -4.12
C GLY A 418 3.52 -12.32 -5.38
N LEU A 419 4.48 -13.24 -5.37
CA LEU A 419 5.45 -13.48 -6.43
C LEU A 419 5.34 -14.92 -6.90
N LEU A 420 5.08 -15.11 -8.19
CA LEU A 420 5.06 -16.43 -8.83
C LEU A 420 6.16 -16.50 -9.87
N HIS A 421 6.99 -17.52 -9.81
CA HIS A 421 8.15 -17.64 -10.69
C HIS A 421 8.22 -19.05 -11.27
N HIS A 422 8.49 -19.14 -12.57
CA HIS A 422 9.01 -20.37 -13.15
C HIS A 422 10.42 -20.63 -12.65
N ALA A 423 10.84 -21.89 -12.78
CA ALA A 423 12.19 -22.29 -12.46
C ALA A 423 13.21 -21.54 -13.33
N THR A 424 14.41 -21.43 -12.81
CA THR A 424 15.58 -20.84 -13.47
C THR A 424 15.42 -19.35 -13.85
N THR A 425 14.46 -18.65 -13.25
CA THR A 425 14.26 -17.21 -13.45
C THR A 425 15.22 -16.38 -12.60
N TYR A 426 15.73 -15.30 -13.18
CA TYR A 426 16.64 -14.35 -12.54
C TYR A 426 16.03 -12.94 -12.53
N THR A 427 16.24 -12.19 -11.46
CA THR A 427 15.91 -10.77 -11.33
C THR A 427 17.19 -10.02 -11.03
N ASP A 428 17.56 -9.09 -11.90
CA ASP A 428 18.79 -8.30 -11.82
C ASP A 428 18.88 -7.50 -10.51
N GLU A 429 20.07 -6.98 -10.23
CA GLU A 429 20.40 -6.18 -9.05
C GLU A 429 19.53 -4.90 -8.99
N HIS A 430 18.88 -4.68 -7.85
CA HIS A 430 17.99 -3.53 -7.63
C HIS A 430 17.78 -3.30 -6.13
N HIS A 431 17.11 -2.20 -5.77
CA HIS A 431 16.55 -2.00 -4.43
C HIS A 431 15.06 -1.72 -4.49
N ASP A 432 14.36 -1.97 -3.37
CA ASP A 432 12.93 -1.70 -3.26
C ASP A 432 12.63 -0.21 -3.33
N ALA A 433 11.54 0.14 -4.02
CA ALA A 433 11.12 1.51 -4.23
C ALA A 433 10.62 2.17 -2.92
N ASP A 434 10.62 3.50 -2.92
CA ASP A 434 10.12 4.36 -1.83
C ASP A 434 10.81 4.22 -0.47
N GLY A 435 11.95 3.53 -0.40
CA GLY A 435 12.67 3.31 0.85
C GLY A 435 11.84 2.53 1.88
N LYS A 436 11.03 1.57 1.44
CA LYS A 436 10.30 0.66 2.32
C LYS A 436 11.19 -0.48 2.79
N MET A 437 10.90 -0.99 3.99
CA MET A 437 11.32 -2.33 4.39
C MET A 437 10.51 -3.35 3.62
N THR A 438 11.07 -4.55 3.45
CA THR A 438 10.37 -5.63 2.78
C THR A 438 10.43 -6.89 3.63
N LEU A 439 9.26 -7.46 3.92
CA LEU A 439 9.10 -8.77 4.54
C LEU A 439 8.78 -9.77 3.42
N ILE A 440 9.54 -10.85 3.36
CA ILE A 440 9.45 -11.90 2.33
C ILE A 440 9.21 -13.25 3.01
N ILE A 441 8.27 -14.05 2.50
CA ILE A 441 7.92 -15.37 3.03
C ILE A 441 7.98 -16.40 1.92
N GLY A 442 8.82 -17.42 2.10
CA GLY A 442 8.84 -18.60 1.24
C GLY A 442 7.59 -19.44 1.50
N GLU A 443 6.73 -19.59 0.50
CA GLU A 443 5.52 -20.43 0.60
C GLU A 443 5.73 -21.76 -0.11
N GLN A 444 6.37 -21.75 -1.29
CA GLN A 444 6.70 -22.95 -2.05
C GLN A 444 7.96 -22.78 -2.89
N GLY A 445 8.68 -23.88 -3.10
CA GLY A 445 9.95 -23.90 -3.81
C GLY A 445 11.04 -23.18 -3.02
N SER A 446 12.06 -22.71 -3.71
CA SER A 446 13.18 -22.01 -3.09
C SER A 446 13.56 -20.75 -3.87
N LYS A 447 14.10 -19.77 -3.13
CA LYS A 447 14.73 -18.59 -3.71
C LYS A 447 16.13 -18.42 -3.13
N LEU A 448 17.06 -18.05 -3.99
CA LEU A 448 18.40 -17.63 -3.65
C LEU A 448 18.41 -16.11 -3.74
N TRP A 449 18.40 -15.47 -2.57
CA TRP A 449 18.25 -14.03 -2.39
C TRP A 449 19.61 -13.44 -2.03
N ALA A 450 20.34 -12.94 -3.02
CA ALA A 450 21.65 -12.34 -2.77
C ALA A 450 21.49 -10.86 -2.41
N VAL A 451 21.98 -10.49 -1.24
CA VAL A 451 21.87 -9.14 -0.67
C VAL A 451 23.26 -8.55 -0.55
N THR A 452 23.38 -7.29 -0.91
CA THR A 452 24.60 -6.51 -0.88
C THR A 452 24.53 -5.49 0.24
N PHE A 453 25.61 -5.39 1.02
CA PHE A 453 25.75 -4.52 2.19
C PHE A 453 27.01 -3.67 2.08
N PRO A 454 27.06 -2.48 2.71
CA PRO A 454 28.29 -1.71 2.79
C PRO A 454 29.29 -2.41 3.72
N LYS A 455 30.57 -2.49 3.34
CA LYS A 455 31.62 -3.13 4.16
C LYS A 455 31.96 -2.36 5.43
N LYS A 456 31.77 -1.05 5.40
CA LYS A 456 32.06 -0.12 6.48
C LYS A 456 30.88 0.85 6.67
N PRO A 457 30.74 1.47 7.84
CA PRO A 457 29.85 2.62 8.00
C PRO A 457 30.17 3.67 6.93
N LEU A 458 29.15 4.15 6.22
CA LEU A 458 29.29 5.13 5.14
C LEU A 458 28.79 6.50 5.58
N GLU A 459 29.45 7.56 5.14
CA GLU A 459 28.90 8.91 5.23
C GLU A 459 27.72 9.08 4.26
N ARG A 460 26.89 10.10 4.50
CA ARG A 460 25.67 10.36 3.72
C ARG A 460 25.93 10.56 2.21
N GLU A 461 27.05 11.17 1.83
CA GLU A 461 27.42 11.32 0.41
C GLU A 461 28.02 10.04 -0.18
N GLU A 462 28.77 9.26 0.61
CA GLU A 462 29.34 7.98 0.16
C GLU A 462 28.28 6.93 -0.17
N VAL A 463 27.10 7.01 0.47
CA VAL A 463 25.98 6.11 0.18
C VAL A 463 25.60 6.14 -1.30
N HIS A 464 25.66 7.28 -1.98
CA HIS A 464 25.35 7.33 -3.41
C HIS A 464 26.34 6.53 -4.25
N THR A 465 27.63 6.67 -3.95
CA THR A 465 28.71 5.89 -4.59
C THR A 465 28.55 4.40 -4.32
N TYR A 466 28.19 4.02 -3.09
CA TYR A 466 27.87 2.64 -2.75
C TYR A 466 26.72 2.08 -3.60
N PHE A 467 25.62 2.81 -3.73
CA PHE A 467 24.49 2.39 -4.57
C PHE A 467 24.93 2.25 -6.04
N ASP A 468 25.66 3.22 -6.59
CA ASP A 468 26.12 3.14 -7.98
C ASP A 468 27.04 1.93 -8.20
N GLN A 469 28.00 1.67 -7.31
CA GLN A 469 28.87 0.48 -7.41
C GLN A 469 28.07 -0.83 -7.30
N ALA A 470 27.17 -0.91 -6.32
CA ALA A 470 26.40 -2.12 -6.05
C ALA A 470 25.27 -2.37 -7.06
N LEU A 471 24.84 -1.38 -7.85
CA LEU A 471 23.80 -1.52 -8.88
C LEU A 471 24.35 -1.62 -10.30
N GLN A 472 25.51 -0.99 -10.57
CA GLN A 472 26.11 -1.06 -11.89
C GLN A 472 26.85 -2.38 -12.12
N PHE A 473 27.28 -3.07 -11.05
CA PHE A 473 27.85 -4.44 -11.03
C PHE A 473 28.78 -4.78 -12.22
N GLU A 474 29.47 -3.78 -12.76
CA GLU A 474 30.67 -3.97 -13.57
C GLU A 474 31.74 -4.43 -12.59
N LEU A 475 32.53 -5.45 -12.99
CA LEU A 475 33.58 -5.94 -12.12
C LEU A 475 34.49 -4.75 -11.81
N PRO A 476 34.65 -4.35 -10.54
CA PRO A 476 35.70 -3.41 -10.17
C PRO A 476 37.00 -3.92 -10.78
N THR A 477 37.83 -3.00 -11.26
CA THR A 477 39.20 -3.38 -11.58
C THR A 477 39.88 -3.88 -10.30
N GLU A 478 40.91 -4.72 -10.39
CA GLU A 478 41.60 -5.25 -9.18
C GLU A 478 42.12 -4.13 -8.24
N GLU A 479 42.15 -2.88 -8.72
CA GLU A 479 42.59 -1.69 -7.99
C GLU A 479 41.46 -1.02 -7.18
N ASP A 480 40.18 -1.27 -7.47
CA ASP A 480 39.07 -0.58 -6.80
C ASP A 480 38.69 -1.30 -5.50
N GLU A 481 38.86 -0.64 -4.35
CA GLU A 481 38.36 -1.14 -3.07
C GLU A 481 36.82 -1.16 -3.09
N LEU A 482 36.25 -2.36 -3.27
CA LEU A 482 34.81 -2.57 -3.21
C LEU A 482 34.23 -2.05 -1.89
N LEU A 483 33.33 -1.08 -1.96
CA LEU A 483 32.58 -0.57 -0.81
C LEU A 483 31.55 -1.55 -0.27
N CYS A 484 31.30 -2.65 -0.98
CA CYS A 484 30.22 -3.57 -0.69
C CYS A 484 30.67 -5.03 -0.56
N VAL A 485 29.90 -5.80 0.18
CA VAL A 485 29.99 -7.25 0.33
C VAL A 485 28.63 -7.86 0.13
N SER A 486 28.58 -9.04 -0.49
CA SER A 486 27.32 -9.71 -0.82
C SER A 486 27.24 -11.09 -0.19
N PHE A 487 26.05 -11.48 0.24
CA PHE A 487 25.75 -12.80 0.78
C PHE A 487 24.45 -13.33 0.19
N THR A 488 24.36 -14.63 -0.02
CA THR A 488 23.14 -15.28 -0.54
C THR A 488 22.37 -15.96 0.57
N LEU A 489 21.10 -15.61 0.72
CA LEU A 489 20.16 -16.26 1.62
C LEU A 489 19.34 -17.27 0.83
N VAL A 490 19.29 -18.52 1.31
CA VAL A 490 18.33 -19.50 0.80
C VAL A 490 17.02 -19.27 1.53
N LEU A 491 15.96 -18.90 0.82
CA LEU A 491 14.60 -18.84 1.35
C LEU A 491 13.87 -20.13 0.98
N LEU A 492 13.58 -20.95 1.99
CA LEU A 492 12.79 -22.17 1.87
C LEU A 492 11.35 -21.93 2.33
N PRO A 493 10.44 -22.89 2.08
CA PRO A 493 9.09 -22.80 2.60
C PRO A 493 9.09 -22.64 4.13
N GLY A 494 8.30 -21.70 4.63
CA GLY A 494 8.16 -21.36 6.05
C GLY A 494 9.23 -20.40 6.59
N ASP A 495 10.27 -20.09 5.82
CA ASP A 495 11.24 -19.05 6.16
C ASP A 495 10.64 -17.66 5.94
N ILE A 496 11.06 -16.70 6.77
CA ILE A 496 10.74 -15.28 6.63
C ILE A 496 12.05 -14.50 6.55
N TYR A 497 12.15 -13.55 5.64
CA TYR A 497 13.26 -12.61 5.57
C TYR A 497 12.76 -11.18 5.66
N PHE A 498 13.39 -10.39 6.53
CA PHE A 498 13.18 -8.96 6.67
C PHE A 498 14.37 -8.25 6.07
N GLN A 499 14.09 -7.50 5.00
CA GLN A 499 15.04 -6.72 4.26
C GLN A 499 14.96 -5.24 4.70
N PRO A 500 16.07 -4.61 5.12
CA PRO A 500 16.09 -3.21 5.50
C PRO A 500 15.86 -2.28 4.30
N PRO A 501 15.43 -1.01 4.50
CA PRO A 501 15.23 -0.08 3.40
C PRO A 501 16.49 0.16 2.59
N GLY A 502 16.35 0.24 1.27
CA GLY A 502 17.46 0.51 0.36
C GLY A 502 18.46 -0.64 0.23
N ALA A 503 18.19 -1.82 0.80
CA ALA A 503 19.01 -3.00 0.59
C ALA A 503 19.03 -3.38 -0.89
N ILE A 504 20.23 -3.46 -1.45
CA ILE A 504 20.45 -3.84 -2.83
C ILE A 504 20.48 -5.37 -2.89
N HIS A 505 19.69 -5.93 -3.79
CA HIS A 505 19.54 -7.37 -3.87
C HIS A 505 19.29 -7.85 -5.30
N THR A 506 19.55 -9.12 -5.52
CA THR A 506 19.15 -9.88 -6.70
C THR A 506 18.47 -11.17 -6.24
N VAL A 507 17.62 -11.72 -7.10
CA VAL A 507 16.87 -12.93 -6.79
C VAL A 507 17.05 -13.94 -7.91
N TYR A 508 17.58 -15.10 -7.55
CA TYR A 508 17.58 -16.28 -8.40
C TYR A 508 16.59 -17.32 -7.89
N THR A 509 15.80 -17.89 -8.79
CA THR A 509 14.77 -18.88 -8.47
C THR A 509 15.14 -20.20 -9.15
N PRO A 510 15.83 -21.13 -8.46
CA PRO A 510 16.32 -22.36 -9.08
C PRO A 510 15.19 -23.32 -9.49
N GLU A 511 14.06 -23.30 -8.78
CA GLU A 511 12.87 -24.12 -9.04
C GLU A 511 11.60 -23.26 -9.03
N ALA A 512 10.50 -23.75 -9.61
CA ALA A 512 9.24 -23.01 -9.59
C ALA A 512 8.84 -22.66 -8.14
N SER A 513 8.56 -21.38 -7.88
CA SER A 513 8.35 -20.90 -6.52
C SER A 513 7.17 -19.94 -6.40
N PHE A 514 6.59 -19.96 -5.20
CA PHE A 514 5.64 -18.96 -4.73
C PHE A 514 6.18 -18.34 -3.45
N THR A 515 6.17 -17.01 -3.43
CA THR A 515 6.62 -16.21 -2.30
C THR A 515 5.59 -15.11 -2.10
N ARG A 516 5.35 -14.71 -0.87
CA ARG A 516 4.54 -13.52 -0.59
C ARG A 516 5.27 -12.57 0.32
N GLY A 517 4.74 -11.38 0.46
CA GLY A 517 5.33 -10.44 1.38
C GLY A 517 4.58 -9.14 1.49
N ALA A 518 5.19 -8.23 2.24
CA ALA A 518 4.71 -6.88 2.44
C ALA A 518 5.88 -5.92 2.41
N SER A 519 5.64 -4.73 1.89
CA SER A 519 6.55 -3.59 1.93
C SER A 519 5.92 -2.51 2.79
N PHE A 520 6.66 -1.98 3.76
CA PHE A 520 6.13 -1.05 4.75
C PHE A 520 7.17 -0.06 5.23
N TRP A 521 6.70 1.03 5.85
CA TRP A 521 7.59 1.99 6.51
C TRP A 521 7.57 1.79 8.01
N SER A 522 8.74 1.96 8.63
CA SER A 522 8.83 2.25 10.06
C SER A 522 9.57 3.56 10.26
N LEU A 523 9.11 4.33 11.25
CA LEU A 523 9.78 5.53 11.74
C LEU A 523 11.20 5.26 12.22
N ASP A 524 11.48 4.04 12.69
CA ASP A 524 12.79 3.69 13.26
C ASP A 524 13.85 3.50 12.17
N THR A 525 13.46 3.23 10.92
CA THR A 525 14.38 3.02 9.77
C THR A 525 14.39 4.18 8.77
N MET A 526 13.84 5.34 9.13
CA MET A 526 13.64 6.46 8.19
C MET A 526 14.95 7.10 7.68
N HIS A 527 16.07 6.93 8.38
CA HIS A 527 17.38 7.35 7.89
C HIS A 527 17.82 6.56 6.65
N GLN A 528 17.51 5.26 6.60
CA GLN A 528 17.76 4.42 5.42
C GLN A 528 16.75 4.72 4.30
N ALA A 529 15.48 4.93 4.65
CA ALA A 529 14.44 5.29 3.69
C ALA A 529 14.75 6.62 2.97
N GLU A 530 15.22 7.62 3.72
CA GLU A 530 15.66 8.91 3.19
C GLU A 530 16.77 8.75 2.15
N LEU A 531 17.80 7.97 2.47
CA LEU A 531 18.94 7.73 1.59
C LEU A 531 18.55 6.97 0.32
N SER A 532 17.73 5.93 0.44
CA SER A 532 17.21 5.19 -0.71
C SER A 532 16.43 6.12 -1.64
N ARG A 533 15.54 6.96 -1.11
CA ARG A 533 14.75 7.90 -1.91
C ARG A 533 15.58 9.05 -2.47
N ARG A 534 16.64 9.45 -1.76
CA ARG A 534 17.63 10.42 -2.24
C ARG A 534 18.42 9.86 -3.41
N TYR A 535 18.74 8.57 -3.39
CA TYR A 535 19.32 7.88 -4.54
C TYR A 535 18.35 7.90 -5.73
N ASP A 536 17.08 7.56 -5.52
CA ASP A 536 16.04 7.59 -6.56
C ASP A 536 15.86 8.97 -7.20
N SER A 537 15.99 10.03 -6.41
CA SER A 537 15.83 11.42 -6.87
C SER A 537 17.03 11.97 -7.63
N ARG A 538 18.19 11.31 -7.53
CA ARG A 538 19.43 11.63 -8.24
C ARG A 538 19.63 10.74 -9.47
N SER A 539 19.60 9.42 -9.27
CA SER A 539 20.08 8.43 -10.25
C SER A 539 19.07 7.30 -10.56
N GLY A 540 18.12 7.01 -9.66
CA GLY A 540 16.99 6.02 -9.66
C GLY A 540 16.67 5.06 -10.82
N LEU A 541 17.60 4.63 -11.67
CA LEU A 541 17.32 3.73 -12.78
C LEU A 541 17.07 2.27 -12.32
N TYR A 542 17.44 1.95 -11.08
CA TYR A 542 17.50 0.60 -10.55
C TYR A 542 16.58 0.37 -9.33
N SER A 543 15.53 1.18 -9.16
CA SER A 543 14.44 0.83 -8.25
C SER A 543 13.66 -0.37 -8.81
N THR A 544 12.91 -1.10 -7.95
CA THR A 544 11.98 -2.18 -8.36
C THR A 544 10.97 -1.78 -9.45
N ASN A 545 10.22 -2.78 -9.94
CA ASN A 545 9.19 -2.61 -10.95
C ASN A 545 7.88 -1.96 -10.42
N LEU A 546 7.77 -1.65 -9.13
CA LEU A 546 6.56 -1.09 -8.52
C LEU A 546 6.84 0.30 -7.92
N ASP A 547 7.16 1.27 -8.77
CA ASP A 547 7.22 2.67 -8.34
C ASP A 547 5.81 3.19 -8.09
N HIS A 548 5.61 3.80 -6.94
CA HIS A 548 4.34 4.42 -6.60
C HIS A 548 4.31 5.87 -7.05
N ALA A 549 3.10 6.37 -7.33
CA ALA A 549 2.91 7.78 -7.66
C ALA A 549 3.45 8.65 -6.51
N PRO A 550 4.33 9.64 -6.77
CA PRO A 550 5.01 10.36 -5.69
C PRO A 550 4.08 11.05 -4.69
N GLU A 551 2.89 11.47 -5.12
CA GLU A 551 1.86 12.02 -4.23
C GLU A 551 1.30 10.99 -3.23
N ARG A 552 1.25 9.70 -3.59
CA ARG A 552 0.80 8.62 -2.69
C ARG A 552 1.86 8.27 -1.67
N VAL A 553 3.12 8.27 -2.10
CA VAL A 553 4.28 8.12 -1.22
C VAL A 553 4.28 9.24 -0.19
N TYR A 554 4.13 10.49 -0.65
CA TYR A 554 4.09 11.65 0.25
C TYR A 554 2.86 11.64 1.16
N GLU A 555 1.68 11.25 0.66
CA GLU A 555 0.48 11.08 1.49
C GLU A 555 0.71 10.10 2.64
N GLY A 556 1.41 8.99 2.39
CA GLY A 556 1.82 8.04 3.43
C GLY A 556 2.68 8.71 4.51
N LEU A 557 3.69 9.48 4.13
CA LEU A 557 4.53 10.21 5.09
C LEU A 557 3.74 11.26 5.88
N VAL A 558 2.86 12.03 5.22
CA VAL A 558 1.99 13.02 5.88
C VAL A 558 1.13 12.35 6.95
N ARG A 559 0.54 11.18 6.64
CA ARG A 559 -0.23 10.41 7.63
C ARG A 559 0.62 9.99 8.82
N ILE A 560 1.82 9.47 8.58
CA ILE A 560 2.74 9.09 9.67
C ILE A 560 3.00 10.30 10.57
N MET A 561 3.25 11.48 10.00
CA MET A 561 3.51 12.71 10.75
C MET A 561 2.32 13.12 11.62
N LEU A 562 1.12 13.09 11.05
CA LEU A 562 -0.12 13.42 11.76
C LEU A 562 -0.52 12.38 12.80
N SER A 563 -0.04 11.15 12.67
CA SER A 563 -0.30 10.07 13.63
C SER A 563 0.61 10.08 14.85
N LEU A 564 1.78 10.75 14.79
CA LEU A 564 2.74 10.77 15.90
C LEU A 564 2.12 11.09 17.27
N PRO A 565 1.18 12.05 17.40
CA PRO A 565 0.56 12.38 18.68
C PRO A 565 -0.20 11.22 19.32
N THR A 566 -0.64 10.22 18.55
CA THR A 566 -1.40 9.07 19.08
C THR A 566 -0.57 8.12 19.94
N ASN A 567 0.76 8.20 19.86
CA ASN A 567 1.68 7.47 20.72
C ASN A 567 2.83 8.39 21.15
N PRO A 568 2.57 9.31 22.11
CA PRO A 568 3.54 10.33 22.49
C PRO A 568 4.74 9.74 23.27
N ASP A 569 4.54 8.60 23.94
CA ASP A 569 5.53 8.02 24.84
C ASP A 569 6.52 7.08 24.15
N LYS A 570 6.29 6.70 22.88
CA LYS A 570 7.24 5.91 22.09
C LYS A 570 8.54 6.69 21.90
N LEU A 571 9.63 6.14 22.43
CA LEU A 571 10.97 6.64 22.14
C LEU A 571 11.28 6.44 20.66
N ARG A 572 11.97 7.42 20.05
CA ARG A 572 12.34 7.35 18.65
C ARG A 572 13.81 7.62 18.45
N TYR A 573 14.39 6.94 17.48
CA TYR A 573 15.74 7.17 17.02
C TYR A 573 15.87 8.56 16.40
N LYS A 574 16.77 9.40 16.94
CA LYS A 574 16.88 10.82 16.58
C LYS A 574 17.28 11.04 15.13
N ARG A 575 18.21 10.24 14.58
CA ARG A 575 18.61 10.35 13.18
C ARG A 575 17.48 9.93 12.25
N SER A 576 16.83 8.80 12.55
CA SER A 576 15.65 8.35 11.81
C SER A 576 14.54 9.40 11.81
N LEU A 577 14.24 9.98 12.97
CA LEU A 577 13.27 11.06 13.08
C LEU A 577 13.71 12.29 12.28
N GLY A 578 14.97 12.71 12.37
CA GLY A 578 15.49 13.82 11.58
C GLY A 578 15.34 13.60 10.06
N ALA A 579 15.67 12.41 9.58
CA ALA A 579 15.53 12.02 8.18
C ALA A 579 14.05 12.03 7.73
N PHE A 580 13.14 11.54 8.57
CA PHE A 580 11.70 11.61 8.34
C PHE A 580 11.20 13.06 8.23
N LEU A 581 11.58 13.93 9.18
CA LEU A 581 11.21 15.35 9.18
C LEU A 581 11.71 16.06 7.92
N LEU A 582 12.92 15.73 7.45
CA LEU A 582 13.47 16.27 6.22
C LEU A 582 12.61 15.89 5.00
N MET A 583 12.16 14.63 4.90
CA MET A 583 11.30 14.18 3.81
C MET A 583 9.92 14.86 3.81
N ILE A 584 9.38 15.20 4.99
CA ILE A 584 8.15 15.98 5.12
C ILE A 584 8.36 17.44 4.69
N MET A 585 9.42 18.08 5.17
CA MET A 585 9.66 19.51 4.92
C MET A 585 10.20 19.81 3.51
N ASP A 586 10.84 18.84 2.85
CA ASP A 586 11.44 19.01 1.52
C ASP A 586 11.11 17.87 0.54
N PRO A 587 9.82 17.63 0.25
CA PRO A 587 9.45 16.48 -0.56
C PRO A 587 9.97 16.53 -2.00
N ARG A 588 10.33 17.71 -2.51
CA ARG A 588 10.88 17.88 -3.88
C ARG A 588 12.20 17.12 -4.07
N SER A 589 13.02 17.08 -3.02
CA SER A 589 14.33 16.44 -3.05
C SER A 589 14.26 14.92 -3.03
N PHE A 590 13.06 14.36 -2.83
CA PHE A 590 12.79 12.92 -2.76
C PHE A 590 11.81 12.45 -3.85
N LEU A 591 11.60 13.29 -4.88
CA LEU A 591 10.87 12.90 -6.08
C LEU A 591 11.81 12.10 -7.00
N PRO A 592 11.42 10.90 -7.44
CA PRO A 592 12.28 10.09 -8.30
C PRO A 592 12.62 10.80 -9.61
N ASN A 593 13.81 10.54 -10.14
CA ASN A 593 14.35 11.18 -11.35
C ASN A 593 14.48 10.21 -12.53
N HIS A 594 13.61 9.21 -12.60
CA HIS A 594 13.58 8.22 -13.66
C HIS A 594 12.18 8.11 -14.27
N GLY A 595 12.11 7.73 -15.54
CA GLY A 595 10.85 7.69 -16.29
C GLY A 595 9.82 6.71 -15.73
N ARG A 596 10.26 5.60 -15.13
CA ARG A 596 9.40 4.51 -14.65
C ARG A 596 8.39 5.00 -13.61
N ALA A 597 8.83 5.81 -12.64
CA ALA A 597 7.98 6.44 -11.63
C ALA A 597 6.83 7.31 -12.21
N TYR A 598 6.92 7.68 -13.48
CA TYR A 598 5.93 8.51 -14.19
C TYR A 598 5.27 7.77 -15.37
N GLY A 599 5.50 6.46 -15.51
CA GLY A 599 5.00 5.67 -16.64
C GLY A 599 5.61 6.08 -18.00
N ILE A 600 6.80 6.70 -17.98
CA ILE A 600 7.55 7.10 -19.17
C ILE A 600 8.58 6.00 -19.48
N PRO A 601 8.50 5.33 -20.64
CA PRO A 601 9.50 4.33 -21.05
C PRO A 601 10.91 4.93 -21.05
N ILE A 602 11.87 4.21 -20.47
CA ILE A 602 13.27 4.64 -20.41
C ILE A 602 13.94 4.24 -21.74
N PRO A 603 14.43 5.19 -22.56
CA PRO A 603 15.17 4.88 -23.77
C PRO A 603 16.60 4.43 -23.44
N ASP A 604 17.20 3.60 -24.28
CA ASP A 604 18.61 3.16 -24.15
C ASP A 604 19.59 4.35 -24.03
N LYS A 605 19.27 5.46 -24.70
CA LYS A 605 20.01 6.72 -24.61
C LYS A 605 19.04 7.86 -24.28
N PRO A 606 19.19 8.53 -23.13
CA PRO A 606 18.36 9.67 -22.77
C PRO A 606 18.47 10.81 -23.79
N THR A 607 17.43 10.98 -24.62
CA THR A 607 17.35 12.09 -25.57
C THR A 607 16.88 13.37 -24.87
N LYS A 608 17.13 14.54 -25.46
CA LYS A 608 16.60 15.81 -24.93
C LYS A 608 15.07 15.79 -24.74
N PRO A 609 14.25 15.31 -25.72
CA PRO A 609 12.80 15.18 -25.52
C PRO A 609 12.39 14.30 -24.33
N PHE A 610 13.14 13.23 -24.07
CA PHE A 610 12.90 12.38 -22.90
C PHE A 610 13.17 13.15 -21.60
N LYS A 611 14.31 13.84 -21.50
CA LYS A 611 14.67 14.66 -20.33
C LYS A 611 13.64 15.77 -20.07
N ASP A 612 13.17 16.44 -21.12
CA ASP A 612 12.15 17.48 -21.03
C ASP A 612 10.81 16.91 -20.54
N SER A 613 10.42 15.73 -21.05
CA SER A 613 9.18 15.04 -20.64
C SER A 613 9.23 14.58 -19.19
N LEU A 614 10.37 14.03 -18.76
CA LEU A 614 10.63 13.61 -17.40
C LEU A 614 10.59 14.79 -16.43
N GLN A 615 11.26 15.89 -16.75
CA GLN A 615 11.25 17.11 -15.94
C GLN A 615 9.82 17.64 -15.79
N LYS A 616 9.05 17.69 -16.89
CA LYS A 616 7.65 18.09 -16.86
C LYS A 616 6.80 17.18 -15.95
N ALA A 617 6.98 15.86 -16.03
CA ALA A 617 6.27 14.90 -15.19
C ALA A 617 6.64 15.07 -13.71
N ARG A 618 7.92 15.29 -13.41
CA ARG A 618 8.41 15.58 -12.06
C ARG A 618 7.82 16.87 -11.49
N ASP A 619 7.74 17.94 -12.29
CA ASP A 619 7.12 19.20 -11.87
C ASP A 619 5.60 19.05 -11.62
N GLN A 620 4.92 18.24 -12.45
CA GLN A 620 3.51 17.89 -12.23
C GLN A 620 3.30 17.09 -10.95
N ALA A 621 4.12 16.06 -10.70
CA ALA A 621 4.08 15.28 -9.47
C ALA A 621 4.35 16.16 -8.24
N PHE A 622 5.31 17.09 -8.33
CA PHE A 622 5.55 18.04 -7.25
C PHE A 622 4.34 18.96 -6.99
N ALA A 623 3.66 19.40 -8.05
CA ALA A 623 2.43 20.17 -7.91
C ALA A 623 1.30 19.34 -7.25
N SER A 624 1.21 18.04 -7.50
CA SER A 624 0.29 17.13 -6.82
C SER A 624 0.66 16.92 -5.35
N VAL A 625 1.94 16.71 -5.05
CA VAL A 625 2.49 16.62 -3.68
C VAL A 625 2.15 17.86 -2.85
N LYS A 626 2.30 19.06 -3.41
CA LYS A 626 1.90 20.32 -2.75
C LYS A 626 0.40 20.42 -2.46
N LYS A 627 -0.42 19.71 -3.22
CA LYS A 627 -1.88 19.65 -3.05
C LYS A 627 -2.31 18.45 -2.20
N CYS A 628 -1.36 17.68 -1.66
CA CYS A 628 -1.68 16.57 -0.78
C CYS A 628 -2.48 17.10 0.42
N PRO A 629 -3.65 16.49 0.73
CA PRO A 629 -4.45 16.88 1.89
C PRO A 629 -3.60 16.88 3.17
N TRP A 630 -3.80 17.87 4.02
CA TRP A 630 -3.14 17.98 5.32
C TRP A 630 -1.60 18.14 5.29
N ALA A 631 -1.01 18.32 4.11
CA ALA A 631 0.43 18.53 3.97
C ALA A 631 0.93 19.77 4.73
N HIS A 632 0.14 20.85 4.76
CA HIS A 632 0.48 22.06 5.53
C HIS A 632 0.61 21.75 7.02
N GLU A 633 -0.38 21.07 7.60
CA GLU A 633 -0.40 20.67 9.01
C GLU A 633 0.78 19.75 9.35
N ALA A 634 1.06 18.77 8.48
CA ALA A 634 2.21 17.88 8.68
C ALA A 634 3.55 18.62 8.61
N ILE A 635 3.71 19.58 7.68
CA ILE A 635 4.91 20.42 7.60
C ILE A 635 5.06 21.29 8.85
N GLU A 636 3.96 21.84 9.37
CA GLU A 636 3.96 22.61 10.62
C GLU A 636 4.40 21.73 11.80
N TYR A 637 3.80 20.56 11.96
CA TYR A 637 4.19 19.62 13.02
C TYR A 637 5.65 19.23 12.88
N ALA A 638 6.10 18.92 11.65
CA ALA A 638 7.49 18.55 11.40
C ALA A 638 8.45 19.69 11.78
N SER A 639 8.10 20.94 11.44
CA SER A 639 8.89 22.12 11.80
C SER A 639 8.95 22.34 13.30
N ARG A 640 7.83 22.14 14.02
CA ARG A 640 7.76 22.27 15.49
C ARG A 640 8.54 21.17 16.21
N VAL A 641 8.46 19.92 15.74
CA VAL A 641 9.29 18.82 16.25
C VAL A 641 10.77 19.07 15.96
N ALA A 642 11.13 19.51 14.76
CA ALA A 642 12.51 19.87 14.43
C ALA A 642 13.05 20.99 15.33
N GLY A 643 12.26 22.05 15.55
CA GLY A 643 12.60 23.14 16.48
C GLY A 643 12.77 22.67 17.93
N PHE A 644 11.89 21.77 18.40
CA PHE A 644 12.01 21.14 19.73
C PHE A 644 13.34 20.38 19.89
N LEU A 645 13.85 19.79 18.81
CA LEU A 645 15.12 19.06 18.79
C LEU A 645 16.35 19.96 18.51
N GLY A 646 16.15 21.27 18.39
CA GLY A 646 17.22 22.25 18.14
C GLY A 646 17.54 22.48 16.67
N TRP A 647 16.78 21.91 15.74
CA TRP A 647 16.93 22.14 14.29
C TRP A 647 15.98 23.24 13.83
N THR A 648 16.38 24.50 14.06
CA THR A 648 15.54 25.67 13.77
C THR A 648 15.34 25.90 12.27
N THR A 649 16.26 25.40 11.45
CA THR A 649 16.19 25.50 10.01
C THR A 649 16.39 24.14 9.34
N LYS A 650 15.91 24.01 8.10
CA LYS A 650 16.23 22.86 7.24
C LYS A 650 17.74 22.63 7.09
N LYS A 651 18.54 23.70 7.12
CA LYS A 651 20.01 23.61 7.03
C LYS A 651 20.61 22.97 8.27
N ASP A 652 20.10 23.30 9.46
CA ASP A 652 20.55 22.68 10.71
C ASP A 652 20.27 21.18 10.71
N LEU A 653 19.07 20.80 10.25
CA LEU A 653 18.68 19.40 10.12
C LEU A 653 19.57 18.65 9.10
N LEU A 654 19.84 19.25 7.94
CA LEU A 654 20.74 18.67 6.95
C LEU A 654 22.15 18.49 7.51
N SER A 655 22.68 19.53 8.17
CA SER A 655 23.99 19.50 8.81
C SER A 655 24.09 18.38 9.86
N TYR A 656 23.04 18.18 10.66
CA TYR A 656 22.99 17.07 11.62
C TYR A 656 23.05 15.70 10.92
N LEU A 657 22.28 15.51 9.84
CA LEU A 657 22.26 14.25 9.09
C LEU A 657 23.57 13.97 8.32
N GLU A 658 24.36 15.01 8.05
CA GLU A 658 25.66 14.94 7.37
C GLU A 658 26.83 14.64 8.32
N GLN A 659 26.73 15.01 9.61
CA GLN A 659 27.85 14.95 10.58
C GLN A 659 28.13 13.57 11.18
N THR A 660 27.37 12.54 10.83
CA THR A 660 27.37 11.26 11.53
C THR A 660 27.80 10.14 10.58
N ASP A 661 28.85 9.43 10.99
CA ASP A 661 29.30 8.21 10.35
C ASP A 661 28.17 7.17 10.32
N GLY A 662 28.17 6.27 9.35
CA GLY A 662 27.17 5.19 9.29
C GLY A 662 25.77 5.66 8.94
N ALA A 663 25.60 6.46 7.90
CA ALA A 663 24.31 6.98 7.46
C ALA A 663 23.24 5.92 7.19
N LEU A 664 23.63 4.68 6.87
CA LEU A 664 22.72 3.53 6.77
C LEU A 664 22.55 2.75 8.08
N SER A 665 23.59 2.68 8.92
CA SER A 665 23.66 1.75 10.05
C SER A 665 23.55 2.40 11.42
N ASP A 666 23.58 3.72 11.53
CA ASP A 666 23.43 4.47 12.77
C ASP A 666 22.08 5.22 12.78
N PRO A 667 21.08 4.72 13.52
CA PRO A 667 19.80 5.39 13.67
C PRO A 667 19.87 6.59 14.65
N GLY A 668 21.02 6.82 15.31
CA GLY A 668 21.21 7.83 16.35
C GLY A 668 20.67 7.39 17.72
N GLU A 669 20.71 8.27 18.70
CA GLU A 669 20.22 7.97 20.05
C GLU A 669 18.67 7.92 20.11
N LYS A 670 18.12 7.08 21.01
CA LYS A 670 16.68 7.09 21.31
C LYS A 670 16.34 8.32 22.16
N ILE A 671 15.37 9.10 21.70
CA ILE A 671 14.90 10.32 22.36
C ILE A 671 13.39 10.28 22.59
N SER A 672 12.94 11.01 23.61
CA SER A 672 11.51 11.29 23.81
C SER A 672 11.14 12.62 23.16
N ILE A 673 10.07 12.62 22.39
CA ILE A 673 9.40 13.84 21.90
C ILE A 673 7.99 13.99 22.49
N ALA A 674 7.71 13.26 23.59
CA ALA A 674 6.42 13.29 24.26
C ALA A 674 5.93 14.71 24.61
N PRO A 675 6.78 15.64 25.11
CA PRO A 675 6.31 16.99 25.47
C PRO A 675 5.66 17.73 24.31
N ILE A 676 6.31 17.76 23.14
CA ILE A 676 5.78 18.46 21.95
C ILE A 676 4.57 17.73 21.35
N LEU A 677 4.54 16.39 21.40
CA LEU A 677 3.40 15.62 20.91
C LEU A 677 2.15 15.78 21.79
N ARG A 678 2.31 15.83 23.11
CA ARG A 678 1.22 16.11 24.05
C ARG A 678 0.69 17.53 23.88
N GLN A 679 1.55 18.49 23.53
CA GLN A 679 1.13 19.83 23.15
C GLN A 679 0.21 19.79 21.92
N PHE A 680 0.57 19.05 20.86
CA PHE A 680 -0.30 18.88 19.68
C PHE A 680 -1.65 18.27 20.06
N LEU A 681 -1.68 17.21 20.90
CA LEU A 681 -2.93 16.61 21.37
C LEU A 681 -3.81 17.62 22.09
N SER A 682 -3.24 18.42 23.00
CA SER A 682 -3.98 19.44 23.74
C SER A 682 -4.57 20.51 22.81
N GLU A 683 -3.81 20.92 21.78
CA GLU A 683 -4.28 21.89 20.77
C GLU A 683 -5.42 21.30 19.93
N GLN A 684 -5.30 20.05 19.50
CA GLN A 684 -6.35 19.34 18.76
C GLN A 684 -7.62 19.13 19.59
N GLU A 685 -7.49 18.78 20.88
CA GLU A 685 -8.63 18.67 21.79
C GLU A 685 -9.34 19.99 22.01
N ALA A 686 -8.58 21.08 22.20
CA ALA A 686 -9.13 22.41 22.32
C ALA A 686 -9.86 22.85 21.04
N ALA A 687 -9.29 22.56 19.86
CA ALA A 687 -9.91 22.85 18.56
C ALA A 687 -11.21 22.06 18.36
N ARG A 688 -11.23 20.76 18.66
CA ARG A 688 -12.45 19.93 18.58
C ARG A 688 -13.53 20.43 19.54
N LYS A 689 -13.16 20.76 20.77
CA LYS A 689 -14.10 21.31 21.76
C LYS A 689 -14.70 22.64 21.26
N ALA A 690 -13.89 23.51 20.68
CA ALA A 690 -14.38 24.76 20.11
C ALA A 690 -15.31 24.55 18.90
N GLU A 691 -15.02 23.55 18.05
CA GLU A 691 -15.89 23.17 16.93
C GLU A 691 -17.23 22.60 17.42
N ASP A 692 -17.21 21.71 18.42
CA ASP A 692 -18.41 21.16 19.04
C ASP A 692 -19.27 22.25 19.69
N GLU A 693 -18.64 23.18 20.42
CA GLU A 693 -19.32 24.34 21.02
C GLU A 693 -19.94 25.26 19.95
N ALA A 694 -19.21 25.52 18.86
CA ALA A 694 -19.73 26.30 17.73
C ALA A 694 -20.88 25.59 17.01
N ALA A 695 -20.81 24.27 16.83
CA ALA A 695 -21.88 23.47 16.24
C ALA A 695 -23.14 23.46 17.13
N ILE A 696 -22.99 23.31 18.44
CA ILE A 696 -24.09 23.42 19.41
C ILE A 696 -24.72 24.81 19.33
N GLN A 697 -23.92 25.87 19.33
CA GLN A 697 -24.41 27.25 19.23
C GLN A 697 -25.17 27.49 17.93
N ALA A 698 -24.67 26.98 16.80
CA ALA A 698 -25.34 27.07 15.50
C ALA A 698 -26.70 26.35 15.48
N VAL A 699 -26.81 25.19 16.14
CA VAL A 699 -28.09 24.48 16.29
C VAL A 699 -29.06 25.29 17.15
N LEU A 700 -28.61 25.84 18.28
CA LEU A 700 -29.45 26.68 19.15
C LEU A 700 -29.94 27.95 18.44
N GLU A 701 -29.11 28.57 17.60
CA GLU A 701 -29.51 29.71 16.78
C GLU A 701 -30.51 29.33 15.69
N ALA A 702 -30.33 28.17 15.06
CA ALA A 702 -31.28 27.65 14.09
C ALA A 702 -32.65 27.35 14.74
N GLU A 703 -32.66 26.75 15.93
CA GLU A 703 -33.89 26.50 16.70
C GLU A 703 -34.62 27.80 17.05
N LYS A 704 -33.89 28.82 17.55
CA LYS A 704 -34.45 30.16 17.80
C LYS A 704 -35.00 30.82 16.54
N ALA A 705 -34.34 30.64 15.40
CA ALA A 705 -34.81 31.18 14.12
C ALA A 705 -36.11 30.50 13.66
N VAL A 706 -36.23 29.18 13.87
CA VAL A 706 -37.46 28.43 13.59
C VAL A 706 -38.60 28.86 14.52
N GLU A 707 -38.33 29.03 15.82
CA GLU A 707 -39.31 29.53 16.80
C GLU A 707 -39.83 30.92 16.41
N LYS A 708 -38.92 31.86 16.11
CA LYS A 708 -39.28 33.22 15.66
C LYS A 708 -40.05 33.22 14.33
N ALA A 709 -39.72 32.31 13.42
CA ALA A 709 -40.46 32.15 12.17
C ALA A 709 -41.88 31.60 12.42
N ALA A 710 -42.04 30.68 13.38
CA ALA A 710 -43.33 30.15 13.79
C ALA A 710 -44.20 31.22 14.47
N GLU A 711 -43.62 32.05 15.36
CA GLU A 711 -44.28 33.20 15.98
C GLU A 711 -44.79 34.18 14.92
N LYS A 712 -43.92 34.58 13.98
CA LYS A 712 -44.29 35.49 12.88
C LYS A 712 -45.35 34.89 11.95
N ALA A 713 -45.34 33.56 11.75
CA ALA A 713 -46.37 32.87 10.98
C ALA A 713 -47.72 32.86 11.73
N ALA A 714 -47.69 32.66 13.05
CA ALA A 714 -48.87 32.72 13.91
C ALA A 714 -49.48 34.14 13.91
N GLU A 715 -48.67 35.19 14.05
CA GLU A 715 -49.09 36.59 13.97
C GLU A 715 -49.80 36.89 12.63
N LYS A 716 -49.19 36.51 11.50
CA LYS A 716 -49.80 36.66 10.17
C LYS A 716 -51.10 35.87 10.03
N ALA A 717 -51.20 34.69 10.64
CA ALA A 717 -52.42 33.89 10.62
C ALA A 717 -53.55 34.57 11.42
N THR A 718 -53.24 35.18 12.57
CA THR A 718 -54.19 35.99 13.34
C THR A 718 -54.66 37.23 12.58
N GLU A 719 -53.75 37.96 11.93
CA GLU A 719 -54.09 39.11 11.08
C GLU A 719 -55.02 38.72 9.91
N LYS A 720 -54.72 37.61 9.21
CA LYS A 720 -55.59 37.09 8.15
C LYS A 720 -56.98 36.69 8.67
N LYS A 721 -57.08 36.07 9.86
CA LYS A 721 -58.37 35.75 10.48
C LYS A 721 -59.16 37.01 10.83
N ALA A 722 -58.50 38.06 11.34
CA ALA A 722 -59.14 39.33 11.63
C ALA A 722 -59.66 40.02 10.35
N ALA A 723 -58.84 40.06 9.29
CA ALA A 723 -59.24 40.62 8.00
C ALA A 723 -60.43 39.85 7.36
N LYS A 724 -60.45 38.52 7.48
CA LYS A 724 -61.56 37.69 6.99
C LYS A 724 -62.87 37.95 7.76
N LYS A 725 -62.81 38.14 9.08
CA LYS A 725 -63.98 38.53 9.90
C LYS A 725 -64.53 39.91 9.50
N GLY A 726 -63.67 40.86 9.17
CA GLY A 726 -64.08 42.18 8.68
C GLY A 726 -64.87 42.11 7.36
N LYS A 727 -64.45 41.25 6.43
CA LYS A 727 -65.14 41.04 5.14
C LYS A 727 -66.48 40.30 5.20
N ILE A 728 -66.82 39.65 6.31
CA ILE A 728 -68.11 38.95 6.48
C ILE A 728 -69.17 39.87 7.12
N LYS A 729 -68.75 41.00 7.71
CA LYS A 729 -69.65 42.01 8.31
C LYS A 729 -70.04 43.14 7.34
N ASN A 730 -69.36 43.25 6.20
CA ASN A 730 -69.78 44.05 5.05
C ASN A 730 -70.41 43.10 4.03
#